data_AF-A0A1I3WVF2-F1
#
_entry.id   AF-A0A1I3WVF2-F1
#
_cell.length_a   1.000
_cell.length_b   1.000
_cell.length_c   1.000
_cell.angle_alpha   90.00
_cell.angle_beta   90.00
_cell.angle_gamma   90.00
#
_symmetry.space_group_name_H-M   'P 1'
#
loop_
_entity.id
_entity.type
_entity.pdbx_description
1 polymer ?
#
loop_
_entity_poly.entity_id
_entity_poly.type
_entity_poly.pdbx_seq_one_letter_code
_entity_poly.pdbx_strand_id
1 'polypeptide(L)'
;MATEIGVVKALIGAVTVTSTDGSVRTLQVGDVVYANDLISTGAEGAIEIEFADGSVMDLGRSSQALLDAEVFDPTNTDIADNQQAVTDDVDAIQQAILEGQDPTQAGQETAAGAGTANGNEGHDAVFVDYLNPELIPEAGFDTTGVSNTFDFPESDLLFVDNGDPEPSDIPPPVTPPPGEIAIEAPSSLVSEGGLLGGQSGGSASSTETISLDLGGSDLSSISLSTNGNTTSLLTLDGQSIDTAWDSSTGTLIGYISGTDSANAANQIFTVTLGDISNSQASYTVELLQPVRDVAGVTENINVNVDVSNNAGESSSASFDVTIQDDTPVANPAQESISVGDAVNTNLLLVLDVSNSMNETTDFQGMTKLEVMIKSSLNLIEQYEALGDVMVNLVTFNSGSENPTDVWVDTAKAKDIINSLSASGETNYDAALAEAVDAFNDPGKIDGAQNVAYFMSDGAPNESNQTDADGNYIGVGIDGSEQQAWEQFLADNDITAHALGMGADAVADELAPIAYDGVKEADIPVITVTDFSQLADTLVKTVTGNSVSGDLLDGGFPASAGADGGWISQISIDGVNYTFNQQTNTASAGSALASFDTTTHVWTIATANGGILTVDMDSGEYSYNVGDSASGTFTEEINYTVTDGDGDTASNTFTVDVDVELSTLVVSDNLVITNQDSVDIPDWALFANDSGADGQTYTLTDATSTTDTVSVSGSSVNFDDTDSNGGSFNYQNQAGTQTDSANVSVTHVNGSVLEGSFRDEILIGGNDVDFISGGAGNDVLIGGVGGSFDAGYRQVTASVASGQTGIAGNDNQFSFVLAAAAAALYVTEIRISLADYNAFFDQAGTDSYTFTLGDGSSISSDDIQMVTDGDTNELVIRFEPGTFTDGDTLSFGIDTDGRTMNTGEDFGKQEVPFTVSFSDGTSLDSTYQPDTTNGGSSATVEDHPIVTETLNGGAGDDILVGGDGEHILLGGEGNDTLVGGGGNDILTGGEGADLFVWHNGDQGTAATPANDIVTDFNGSEGDVLDLSDILQGEESNDITDYISVAEQGDNAVLSLTPDGDAGDMTQTITLQNTSIDQLVGSDASGMSNADIINSLINSGQIQVDHS
;
A
#
# COMPACT_ATOMS: atom_id res chain seq x y z
N MET A 1 38.24 -18.28 43.70
CA MET A 1 37.80 -17.63 44.95
C MET A 1 37.40 -16.24 44.54
N ALA A 2 36.12 -15.89 44.68
CA ALA A 2 35.58 -14.61 44.26
C ALA A 2 36.25 -13.48 45.08
N THR A 3 36.61 -12.39 44.42
CA THR A 3 37.22 -11.21 45.07
C THR A 3 36.09 -10.39 45.67
N GLU A 4 36.10 -10.25 47.00
CA GLU A 4 35.20 -9.36 47.74
C GLU A 4 35.51 -7.90 47.40
N ILE A 5 34.48 -7.15 46.98
CA ILE A 5 34.62 -5.77 46.53
C ILE A 5 33.88 -4.77 47.43
N GLY A 6 32.77 -5.17 48.07
CA GLY A 6 31.99 -4.30 48.94
C GLY A 6 31.00 -5.02 49.85
N VAL A 7 30.41 -4.27 50.77
CA VAL A 7 29.43 -4.75 51.76
C VAL A 7 28.17 -3.88 51.72
N VAL A 8 27.00 -4.51 51.74
CA VAL A 8 25.70 -3.83 51.74
C VAL A 8 25.48 -3.08 53.06
N LYS A 9 25.24 -1.77 52.99
CA LYS A 9 25.03 -0.88 54.15
C LYS A 9 23.59 -0.63 54.48
N ALA A 10 22.77 -0.44 53.46
CA ALA A 10 21.35 -0.22 53.58
C ALA A 10 20.64 -0.92 52.41
N LEU A 11 19.46 -1.46 52.69
CA LEU A 11 18.64 -2.17 51.71
C LEU A 11 17.17 -1.98 52.07
N ILE A 12 16.36 -1.60 51.08
CA ILE A 12 14.90 -1.47 51.16
C ILE A 12 14.33 -2.30 50.01
N GLY A 13 13.26 -3.07 50.26
CA GLY A 13 12.64 -3.94 49.25
C GLY A 13 13.47 -5.18 48.88
N ALA A 14 13.07 -5.90 47.83
CA ALA A 14 13.78 -7.09 47.35
C ALA A 14 14.89 -6.70 46.37
N VAL A 15 16.13 -7.04 46.71
CA VAL A 15 17.31 -6.86 45.84
C VAL A 15 17.98 -8.21 45.66
N THR A 16 18.23 -8.58 44.40
CA THR A 16 18.90 -9.84 44.06
C THR A 16 20.28 -9.56 43.49
N VAL A 17 21.17 -10.51 43.69
CA VAL A 17 22.47 -10.56 43.03
C VAL A 17 22.56 -11.84 42.23
N THR A 18 22.96 -11.69 40.97
CA THR A 18 23.32 -12.81 40.09
C THR A 18 24.84 -12.87 40.01
N SER A 19 25.42 -13.92 40.57
CA SER A 19 26.86 -14.14 40.50
C SER A 19 27.27 -14.73 39.15
N THR A 20 28.56 -14.63 38.82
CA THR A 20 29.14 -15.11 37.54
C THR A 20 28.92 -16.58 37.20
N ASP A 21 28.49 -17.41 38.16
CA ASP A 21 28.12 -18.81 37.95
C ASP A 21 26.62 -19.00 37.66
N GLY A 22 25.86 -17.91 37.49
CA GLY A 22 24.43 -17.89 37.23
C GLY A 22 23.57 -18.08 38.49
N SER A 23 24.18 -18.18 39.67
CA SER A 23 23.43 -18.32 40.92
C SER A 23 22.82 -16.99 41.37
N VAL A 24 21.51 -16.98 41.60
CA VAL A 24 20.77 -15.82 42.09
C VAL A 24 20.53 -15.96 43.59
N ARG A 25 20.84 -14.92 44.36
CA ARG A 25 20.51 -14.83 45.79
C ARG A 25 19.98 -13.45 46.16
N THR A 26 19.06 -13.38 47.12
CA THR A 26 18.58 -12.13 47.69
C THR A 26 19.62 -11.56 48.66
N LEU A 27 19.88 -10.26 48.58
CA LEU A 27 20.82 -9.56 49.44
C LEU A 27 20.15 -9.06 50.73
N GLN A 28 20.93 -9.03 51.81
CA GLN A 28 20.58 -8.42 53.09
C GLN A 28 21.66 -7.43 53.54
N VAL A 29 21.29 -6.51 54.45
CA VAL A 29 22.26 -5.58 55.05
C VAL A 29 23.36 -6.37 55.77
N GLY A 30 24.62 -6.09 55.39
CA GLY A 30 25.81 -6.79 55.87
C GLY A 30 26.32 -7.90 54.96
N ASP A 31 25.62 -8.22 53.86
CA ASP A 31 26.11 -9.18 52.87
C ASP A 31 27.27 -8.62 52.05
N VAL A 32 28.15 -9.52 51.62
CA VAL A 32 29.29 -9.21 50.76
C VAL A 32 28.90 -9.38 49.29
N VAL A 33 29.28 -8.41 48.46
CA VAL A 33 29.20 -8.47 47.01
C VAL A 33 30.58 -8.69 46.39
N TYR A 34 30.62 -9.42 45.27
CA TYR A 34 31.85 -9.84 44.61
C TYR A 34 32.00 -9.20 43.23
N ALA A 35 33.24 -9.15 42.73
CA ALA A 35 33.50 -8.65 41.39
C ALA A 35 32.69 -9.42 40.33
N ASN A 36 32.10 -8.69 39.39
CA ASN A 36 31.21 -9.14 38.31
C ASN A 36 29.87 -9.73 38.79
N ASP A 37 29.45 -9.41 40.01
CA ASP A 37 28.07 -9.63 40.45
C ASP A 37 27.15 -8.60 39.75
N LEU A 38 26.01 -9.06 39.22
CA LEU A 38 24.94 -8.19 38.71
C LEU A 38 23.92 -7.95 39.83
N ILE A 39 23.83 -6.71 40.30
CA ILE A 39 22.85 -6.29 41.30
C ILE A 39 21.58 -5.85 40.59
N SER A 40 20.43 -6.36 40.99
CA SER A 40 19.12 -5.98 40.45
C SER A 40 18.14 -5.63 41.57
N THR A 41 17.60 -4.41 41.52
CA THR A 41 16.57 -3.92 42.43
C THR A 41 15.19 -4.04 41.77
N GLY A 42 14.19 -4.54 42.50
CA GLY A 42 12.79 -4.57 42.03
C GLY A 42 12.09 -3.20 42.13
N ALA A 43 10.80 -3.16 41.82
CA ALA A 43 9.97 -1.94 41.84
C ALA A 43 9.94 -1.21 43.21
N GLU A 44 10.15 -1.94 44.31
CA GLU A 44 10.28 -1.38 45.67
C GLU A 44 11.73 -1.43 46.21
N GLY A 45 12.69 -1.88 45.41
CA GLY A 45 14.07 -2.17 45.81
C GLY A 45 14.98 -0.94 45.79
N ALA A 46 15.83 -0.74 46.79
CA ALA A 46 16.95 0.20 46.77
C ALA A 46 18.09 -0.34 47.62
N ILE A 47 19.34 -0.11 47.21
CA ILE A 47 20.52 -0.64 47.89
C ILE A 47 21.68 0.35 47.92
N GLU A 48 22.36 0.41 49.06
CA GLU A 48 23.60 1.15 49.29
C GLU A 48 24.73 0.14 49.55
N ILE A 49 25.82 0.20 48.78
CA ILE A 49 26.99 -0.67 48.89
C ILE A 49 28.22 0.18 49.23
N GLU A 50 28.92 -0.13 50.33
CA GLU A 50 30.23 0.47 50.65
C GLU A 50 31.35 -0.45 50.14
N PHE A 51 32.23 0.07 49.30
CA PHE A 51 33.39 -0.66 48.77
C PHE A 51 34.56 -0.61 49.74
N ALA A 52 35.53 -1.51 49.52
CA ALA A 52 36.69 -1.67 50.40
C ALA A 52 37.57 -0.40 50.52
N ASP A 53 37.46 0.56 49.59
CA ASP A 53 38.16 1.85 49.62
C ASP A 53 37.39 2.96 50.36
N GLY A 54 36.16 2.68 50.81
CA GLY A 54 35.28 3.60 51.52
C GLY A 54 34.37 4.44 50.62
N SER A 55 34.39 4.21 49.29
CA SER A 55 33.38 4.76 48.38
C SER A 55 32.04 4.04 48.55
N VAL A 56 30.95 4.72 48.17
CA VAL A 56 29.58 4.20 48.32
C VAL A 56 28.87 4.30 46.97
N MET A 57 28.14 3.25 46.59
CA MET A 57 27.26 3.21 45.43
C MET A 57 25.81 3.02 45.88
N ASP A 58 24.94 3.90 45.39
CA ASP A 58 23.51 3.86 45.60
C ASP A 58 22.79 3.44 44.32
N LEU A 59 21.91 2.45 44.44
CA LEU A 59 21.04 1.99 43.36
C LEU A 59 19.59 2.19 43.77
N GLY A 60 18.85 2.93 42.94
CA GLY A 60 17.44 3.20 43.10
C GLY A 60 16.55 2.01 42.71
N ARG A 61 15.24 2.28 42.58
CA ARG A 61 14.23 1.29 42.19
C ARG A 61 14.38 0.89 40.73
N SER A 62 13.98 -0.34 40.40
CA SER A 62 14.00 -0.89 39.04
C SER A 62 15.33 -0.68 38.30
N SER A 63 16.44 -0.82 39.02
CA SER A 63 17.78 -0.53 38.52
C SER A 63 18.64 -1.79 38.52
N GLN A 64 19.57 -1.87 37.57
CA GLN A 64 20.58 -2.92 37.54
C GLN A 64 21.99 -2.32 37.42
N ALA A 65 22.96 -2.92 38.09
CA ALA A 65 24.37 -2.56 37.94
C ALA A 65 25.26 -3.78 37.98
N LEU A 66 26.14 -3.88 36.99
CA LEU A 66 27.22 -4.85 36.97
C LEU A 66 28.41 -4.28 37.75
N LEU A 67 28.87 -5.02 38.76
CA LEU A 67 30.00 -4.61 39.58
C LEU A 67 31.34 -5.01 38.94
N ASP A 68 31.65 -4.44 37.77
CA ASP A 68 32.88 -4.70 37.03
C ASP A 68 34.06 -3.81 37.46
N ALA A 69 35.19 -3.92 36.75
CA ALA A 69 36.43 -3.22 37.08
C ALA A 69 36.37 -1.70 36.85
N GLU A 70 35.42 -1.20 36.05
CA GLU A 70 35.28 0.24 35.75
C GLU A 70 34.56 0.97 36.88
N VAL A 71 33.65 0.29 37.60
CA VAL A 71 32.89 0.87 38.72
C VAL A 71 33.77 1.14 39.96
N PHE A 72 34.96 0.53 40.08
CA PHE A 72 35.83 0.59 41.28
C PHE A 72 37.30 0.93 41.04
N ASP A 73 37.72 1.47 39.89
CA ASP A 73 39.13 1.83 39.67
C ASP A 73 39.48 3.20 40.28
N PRO A 74 40.23 3.28 41.41
CA PRO A 74 40.62 4.54 42.04
C PRO A 74 41.73 5.29 41.26
N THR A 75 42.17 4.78 40.11
CA THR A 75 43.10 5.45 39.20
C THR A 75 42.44 6.03 37.96
N ASN A 76 41.12 5.90 37.84
CA ASN A 76 40.37 6.54 36.77
C ASN A 76 40.29 8.06 36.98
N THR A 77 41.10 8.81 36.23
CA THR A 77 41.18 10.27 36.30
C THR A 77 40.07 11.00 35.54
N ASP A 78 39.14 10.30 34.86
CA ASP A 78 38.11 10.93 34.01
C ASP A 78 36.95 11.57 34.79
N ILE A 79 36.74 11.24 36.07
CA ILE A 79 35.61 11.79 36.83
C ILE A 79 35.94 13.17 37.45
N ALA A 80 37.22 13.50 37.63
CA ALA A 80 37.62 14.79 38.22
C ALA A 80 37.55 15.97 37.24
N ASP A 81 37.78 15.75 35.94
CA ASP A 81 37.65 16.80 34.91
C ASP A 81 36.18 17.04 34.53
N ASN A 82 35.34 16.01 34.50
CA ASN A 82 33.92 16.14 34.16
C ASN A 82 33.08 16.87 35.22
N GLN A 83 33.39 16.74 36.51
CA GLN A 83 32.65 17.51 37.52
C GLN A 83 32.94 19.00 37.47
N GLN A 84 34.17 19.39 37.09
CA GLN A 84 34.55 20.81 37.04
C GLN A 84 33.93 21.51 35.82
N ALA A 85 33.90 20.85 34.66
CA ALA A 85 33.25 21.34 33.45
C ALA A 85 31.72 21.53 33.62
N VAL A 86 31.04 20.57 34.26
CA VAL A 86 29.59 20.66 34.49
C VAL A 86 29.22 21.80 35.46
N THR A 87 30.02 22.06 36.51
CA THR A 87 29.76 23.21 37.39
C THR A 87 29.97 24.56 36.71
N ASP A 88 30.98 24.68 35.83
CA ASP A 88 31.26 25.95 35.13
C ASP A 88 30.16 26.28 34.10
N ASP A 89 29.61 25.27 33.40
CA ASP A 89 28.49 25.46 32.47
C ASP A 89 27.17 25.78 33.20
N VAL A 90 26.91 25.15 34.35
CA VAL A 90 25.71 25.43 35.16
C VAL A 90 25.76 26.85 35.74
N ASP A 91 26.92 27.30 36.21
CA ASP A 91 27.11 28.67 36.70
C ASP A 91 26.99 29.70 35.56
N ALA A 92 27.49 29.38 34.36
CA ALA A 92 27.38 30.24 33.17
C ALA A 92 25.94 30.38 32.68
N ILE A 93 25.18 29.30 32.64
CA ILE A 93 23.75 29.30 32.28
C ILE A 93 22.93 30.06 33.33
N GLN A 94 23.20 29.85 34.62
CA GLN A 94 22.52 30.61 35.68
C GLN A 94 22.80 32.11 35.59
N GLN A 95 24.05 32.50 35.27
CA GLN A 95 24.40 33.90 35.10
C GLN A 95 23.78 34.51 33.84
N ALA A 96 23.68 33.78 32.73
CA ALA A 96 22.99 34.21 31.52
C ALA A 96 21.49 34.49 31.78
N ILE A 97 20.82 33.61 32.53
CA ILE A 97 19.42 33.79 32.94
C ILE A 97 19.25 35.03 33.83
N LEU A 98 20.16 35.25 34.79
CA LEU A 98 20.14 36.42 35.68
C LEU A 98 20.42 37.74 34.94
N GLU A 99 21.19 37.70 33.86
CA GLU A 99 21.53 38.86 33.03
C GLU A 99 20.56 39.08 31.85
N GLY A 100 19.59 38.17 31.65
CA GLY A 100 18.60 38.21 30.56
C GLY A 100 19.18 37.91 29.17
N GLN A 101 20.29 37.18 29.13
CA GLN A 101 20.93 36.66 27.93
C GLN A 101 20.32 35.28 27.58
N ASP A 102 20.42 34.88 26.31
CA ASP A 102 19.96 33.57 25.85
C ASP A 102 20.85 32.44 26.42
N PRO A 103 20.32 31.53 27.27
CA PRO A 103 21.11 30.49 27.89
C PRO A 103 21.59 29.41 26.90
N THR A 104 21.06 29.34 25.68
CA THR A 104 21.47 28.36 24.66
C THR A 104 22.86 28.65 24.08
N GLN A 105 23.40 29.86 24.28
CA GLN A 105 24.75 30.23 23.84
C GLN A 105 25.79 30.26 24.97
N ALA A 106 25.44 29.83 26.18
CA ALA A 106 26.24 30.02 27.40
C ALA A 106 26.98 28.77 27.90
N GLY A 107 26.83 27.61 27.28
CA GLY A 107 27.59 26.38 27.58
C GLY A 107 28.72 26.11 26.58
N GLN A 108 29.75 25.37 26.96
CA GLN A 108 30.75 24.89 25.99
C GLN A 108 30.16 23.82 25.04
N GLU A 109 30.54 23.90 23.76
CA GLU A 109 30.14 22.89 22.78
C GLU A 109 30.72 21.51 23.13
N THR A 110 29.89 20.48 22.97
CA THR A 110 30.26 19.10 23.24
C THR A 110 31.36 18.63 22.31
N ALA A 111 32.31 17.89 22.88
CA ALA A 111 33.48 17.35 22.18
C ALA A 111 33.11 16.23 21.20
N ALA A 112 32.59 16.59 20.02
CA ALA A 112 32.71 15.79 18.81
C ALA A 112 33.85 16.36 17.97
N GLY A 113 34.73 15.48 17.49
CA GLY A 113 35.99 15.84 16.84
C GLY A 113 35.82 16.78 15.63
N ALA A 114 36.83 17.64 15.45
CA ALA A 114 36.96 18.51 14.29
C ALA A 114 36.96 17.72 12.97
N GLY A 115 35.79 17.63 12.33
CA GLY A 115 35.60 17.31 10.92
C GLY A 115 35.03 18.53 10.23
N THR A 116 35.75 19.05 9.25
CA THR A 116 35.35 20.21 8.45
C THR A 116 34.25 19.83 7.45
N ALA A 117 33.00 20.24 7.68
CA ALA A 117 32.01 20.51 6.64
C ALA A 117 30.78 21.19 7.26
N ASN A 118 30.24 22.20 6.57
CA ASN A 118 29.09 22.99 7.00
C ASN A 118 27.79 22.20 6.81
N GLY A 119 27.08 21.88 7.89
CA GLY A 119 25.69 21.45 7.89
C GLY A 119 24.84 22.48 8.63
N ASN A 120 23.92 23.10 7.90
CA ASN A 120 23.04 24.17 8.35
C ASN A 120 21.69 23.54 8.69
N GLU A 121 21.44 23.21 9.96
CA GLU A 121 20.12 22.75 10.41
C GLU A 121 19.39 23.91 11.09
N GLY A 122 18.49 24.52 10.31
CA GLY A 122 17.53 25.49 10.81
C GLY A 122 16.35 24.79 11.48
N HIS A 123 15.97 25.26 12.66
CA HIS A 123 14.60 25.13 13.14
C HIS A 123 14.08 26.53 13.49
N ASP A 124 13.10 26.98 12.69
CA ASP A 124 12.29 28.16 12.97
C ASP A 124 11.38 27.85 14.17
N ALA A 125 11.37 28.72 15.18
CA ALA A 125 10.54 28.55 16.37
C ALA A 125 9.16 29.21 16.19
N VAL A 126 8.10 28.42 16.38
CA VAL A 126 6.71 28.89 16.51
C VAL A 126 6.54 29.62 17.85
N PHE A 127 6.18 30.90 17.80
CA PHE A 127 5.81 31.67 19.00
C PHE A 127 4.36 31.38 19.41
N VAL A 128 4.16 30.84 20.62
CA VAL A 128 2.85 30.78 21.29
C VAL A 128 2.80 31.84 22.40
N ASP A 129 1.97 32.86 22.20
CA ASP A 129 1.75 33.96 23.14
C ASP A 129 0.70 33.55 24.20
N TYR A 130 1.14 33.14 25.38
CA TYR A 130 0.24 32.90 26.53
C TYR A 130 0.08 34.18 27.36
N LEU A 131 -1.04 34.87 27.14
CA LEU A 131 -1.60 35.82 28.09
C LEU A 131 -2.04 35.08 29.37
N ASN A 132 -1.24 35.25 30.42
CA ASN A 132 -1.44 34.75 31.79
C ASN A 132 -2.84 35.14 32.38
N PRO A 133 -3.34 34.40 33.39
CA PRO A 133 -2.98 34.78 34.76
C PRO A 133 -2.71 33.61 35.73
N GLU A 134 -1.48 33.61 36.26
CA GLU A 134 -1.04 33.35 37.63
C GLU A 134 -2.01 32.63 38.60
N LEU A 135 -1.65 31.40 38.98
CA LEU A 135 -2.04 30.79 40.25
C LEU A 135 -0.79 30.29 40.98
N ILE A 136 -0.65 30.62 42.26
CA ILE A 136 0.49 30.27 43.11
C ILE A 136 0.27 28.84 43.66
N PRO A 137 1.16 27.87 43.40
CA PRO A 137 1.12 26.59 44.12
C PRO A 137 1.87 26.71 45.46
N GLU A 138 1.14 26.61 46.57
CA GLU A 138 1.71 26.35 47.90
C GLU A 138 1.99 24.85 48.05
N ALA A 139 3.28 24.50 48.11
CA ALA A 139 3.73 23.16 48.48
C ALA A 139 3.78 23.02 50.01
N GLY A 140 3.19 21.95 50.55
CA GLY A 140 3.39 21.60 51.95
C GLY A 140 2.65 20.34 52.40
N PHE A 141 3.37 19.21 52.49
CA PHE A 141 3.12 18.22 53.53
C PHE A 141 4.41 17.84 54.25
N ASP A 142 4.34 17.91 55.57
CA ASP A 142 5.35 17.60 56.58
C ASP A 142 5.31 16.10 56.89
N THR A 143 6.36 15.35 56.56
CA THR A 143 6.51 13.94 56.92
C THR A 143 7.40 13.79 58.15
N THR A 144 6.81 14.03 59.32
CA THR A 144 7.31 13.46 60.57
C THR A 144 6.70 12.07 60.76
N GLY A 145 7.43 11.05 60.31
CA GLY A 145 7.07 9.64 60.51
C GLY A 145 7.34 9.17 61.94
N VAL A 146 6.38 8.41 62.51
CA VAL A 146 6.67 7.40 63.54
C VAL A 146 5.72 6.20 63.38
N SER A 147 6.28 5.11 62.84
CA SER A 147 6.13 3.68 63.21
C SER A 147 4.89 3.22 64.00
N ASN A 148 4.12 2.27 63.45
CA ASN A 148 4.21 0.87 63.89
C ASN A 148 3.44 -0.12 62.99
N THR A 149 4.12 -1.24 62.79
CA THR A 149 3.80 -2.53 62.16
C THR A 149 2.48 -3.19 62.53
N PHE A 150 1.82 -3.81 61.55
CA PHE A 150 0.94 -4.97 61.73
C PHE A 150 1.59 -6.20 61.10
N ASP A 151 1.68 -7.26 61.88
CA ASP A 151 2.15 -8.60 61.50
C ASP A 151 1.02 -9.58 61.84
N PHE A 152 0.61 -10.38 60.86
CA PHE A 152 -0.34 -11.49 61.04
C PHE A 152 0.47 -12.79 61.09
N PRO A 153 0.14 -13.73 62.00
CA PRO A 153 0.44 -15.12 61.75
C PRO A 153 -0.81 -16.00 61.73
N GLU A 154 -0.76 -16.98 60.82
CA GLU A 154 -1.73 -18.04 60.58
C GLU A 154 -2.04 -18.92 61.80
N SER A 155 -3.22 -19.52 61.74
CA SER A 155 -3.69 -20.61 62.60
C SER A 155 -3.04 -21.94 62.26
N ASP A 156 -2.50 -22.64 63.27
CA ASP A 156 -2.27 -24.07 63.19
C ASP A 156 -2.70 -24.82 64.47
N LEU A 157 -3.06 -26.07 64.27
CA LEU A 157 -4.00 -26.91 65.02
C LEU A 157 -3.59 -27.29 66.48
N LEU A 158 -4.65 -27.59 67.27
CA LEU A 158 -4.70 -28.22 68.61
C LEU A 158 -3.52 -29.16 68.99
N PHE A 159 -2.99 -29.05 70.22
CA PHE A 159 -2.90 -30.15 71.23
C PHE A 159 -2.41 -29.66 72.63
N VAL A 160 -3.34 -29.68 73.61
CA VAL A 160 -3.23 -30.22 75.00
C VAL A 160 -2.29 -29.58 76.06
N ASP A 161 -2.95 -28.93 77.04
CA ASP A 161 -2.88 -29.10 78.51
C ASP A 161 -1.68 -28.57 79.35
N ASN A 162 -1.89 -27.46 80.07
CA ASN A 162 -2.07 -27.43 81.55
C ASN A 162 -1.87 -25.99 82.10
N GLY A 163 -2.86 -25.51 82.86
CA GLY A 163 -2.58 -24.62 84.02
C GLY A 163 -3.10 -23.18 83.96
N ASP A 164 -4.34 -23.02 84.43
CA ASP A 164 -4.97 -21.81 84.99
C ASP A 164 -4.05 -21.00 85.94
N PRO A 165 -4.12 -19.65 86.02
CA PRO A 165 -5.16 -18.98 86.82
C PRO A 165 -5.79 -17.71 86.18
N GLU A 166 -7.13 -17.72 86.11
CA GLU A 166 -8.13 -16.64 86.23
C GLU A 166 -7.66 -15.16 86.24
N PRO A 167 -8.39 -14.29 85.51
CA PRO A 167 -8.78 -13.00 86.07
C PRO A 167 -10.28 -12.71 85.89
N SER A 168 -10.95 -12.63 87.03
CA SER A 168 -12.15 -11.84 87.24
C SER A 168 -11.89 -10.35 86.95
N ASP A 169 -12.43 -9.83 85.84
CA ASP A 169 -13.06 -8.49 85.71
C ASP A 169 -13.36 -8.18 84.24
N ILE A 170 -14.50 -8.64 83.74
CA ILE A 170 -15.15 -8.08 82.54
C ILE A 170 -16.59 -7.76 82.94
N PRO A 171 -17.09 -6.52 82.82
CA PRO A 171 -18.49 -6.23 83.06
C PRO A 171 -19.33 -6.94 81.99
N PRO A 172 -20.46 -7.59 82.35
CA PRO A 172 -21.30 -8.29 81.38
C PRO A 172 -21.90 -7.29 80.36
N PRO A 173 -22.25 -7.76 79.15
CA PRO A 173 -22.97 -6.96 78.16
C PRO A 173 -24.26 -6.43 78.77
N VAL A 174 -24.58 -5.18 78.46
CA VAL A 174 -25.84 -4.57 78.87
C VAL A 174 -26.95 -5.28 78.10
N THR A 175 -27.63 -6.25 78.73
CA THR A 175 -28.88 -6.78 78.19
C THR A 175 -29.91 -5.64 78.17
N PRO A 176 -30.65 -5.43 77.05
CA PRO A 176 -31.73 -4.45 77.00
C PRO A 176 -32.77 -4.74 78.09
N PRO A 177 -33.55 -3.74 78.53
CA PRO A 177 -34.57 -3.94 79.55
C PRO A 177 -35.58 -5.00 79.08
N PRO A 178 -36.16 -5.83 79.97
CA PRO A 178 -37.18 -6.80 79.57
C PRO A 178 -38.40 -6.08 78.99
N GLY A 179 -38.65 -6.23 77.68
CA GLY A 179 -39.87 -5.79 77.00
C GLY A 179 -39.69 -4.86 75.79
N GLU A 180 -38.51 -4.74 75.18
CA GLU A 180 -38.30 -3.93 73.96
C GLU A 180 -37.97 -4.85 72.76
N ILE A 181 -38.43 -4.49 71.56
CA ILE A 181 -38.16 -5.27 70.33
C ILE A 181 -36.69 -5.10 69.93
N ALA A 182 -35.93 -6.20 69.83
CA ALA A 182 -34.56 -6.23 69.32
C ALA A 182 -34.50 -6.98 67.98
N ILE A 183 -33.78 -6.40 67.02
CA ILE A 183 -33.61 -6.94 65.66
C ILE A 183 -32.11 -7.00 65.37
N GLU A 184 -31.62 -8.17 64.98
CA GLU A 184 -30.24 -8.35 64.50
C GLU A 184 -30.30 -8.91 63.08
N ALA A 185 -29.80 -8.14 62.12
CA ALA A 185 -29.73 -8.52 60.71
C ALA A 185 -28.27 -8.42 60.25
N PRO A 186 -27.62 -9.52 59.84
CA PRO A 186 -26.27 -9.46 59.26
C PRO A 186 -26.32 -8.83 57.87
N SER A 187 -25.20 -8.25 57.43
CA SER A 187 -25.01 -7.79 56.05
C SER A 187 -24.91 -8.96 55.07
N SER A 188 -25.22 -8.71 53.79
CA SER A 188 -25.13 -9.70 52.71
C SER A 188 -24.14 -9.27 51.63
N LEU A 189 -23.61 -10.23 50.89
CA LEU A 189 -22.73 -9.99 49.73
C LEU A 189 -23.35 -10.67 48.50
N VAL A 190 -23.56 -9.92 47.44
CA VAL A 190 -23.84 -10.44 46.09
C VAL A 190 -22.79 -9.93 45.14
N SER A 191 -22.60 -10.59 43.99
CA SER A 191 -21.57 -10.21 43.03
C SER A 191 -22.11 -10.19 41.61
N GLU A 192 -21.67 -9.21 40.84
CA GLU A 192 -21.92 -9.05 39.40
C GLU A 192 -21.30 -10.21 38.60
N GLY A 193 -20.14 -10.71 39.07
CA GLY A 193 -19.49 -11.92 38.55
C GLY A 193 -20.33 -13.20 38.64
N GLY A 194 -21.47 -13.19 39.35
CA GLY A 194 -22.46 -14.27 39.35
C GLY A 194 -23.57 -14.14 38.31
N LEU A 195 -23.59 -13.07 37.52
CA LEU A 195 -24.50 -12.84 36.39
C LEU A 195 -23.99 -13.53 35.11
N LEU A 196 -24.81 -13.56 34.07
CA LEU A 196 -24.41 -14.12 32.77
C LEU A 196 -23.33 -13.23 32.14
N GLY A 197 -22.16 -13.79 31.82
CA GLY A 197 -21.01 -13.03 31.30
C GLY A 197 -20.01 -12.57 32.36
N GLY A 198 -20.38 -12.64 33.65
CA GLY A 198 -19.55 -12.11 34.73
C GLY A 198 -18.29 -12.92 35.02
N GLN A 199 -17.18 -12.23 35.32
CA GLN A 199 -15.87 -12.83 35.59
C GLN A 199 -15.30 -12.35 36.93
N SER A 200 -15.72 -13.00 38.01
CA SER A 200 -15.13 -12.87 39.34
C SER A 200 -15.89 -13.83 40.23
N GLY A 201 -15.18 -14.69 40.99
CA GLY A 201 -15.84 -15.69 41.82
C GLY A 201 -16.80 -15.05 42.83
N GLY A 202 -18.09 -15.33 42.71
CA GLY A 202 -19.15 -14.77 43.53
C GLY A 202 -20.50 -15.37 43.18
N SER A 203 -21.57 -14.94 43.84
CA SER A 203 -22.93 -15.39 43.53
C SER A 203 -23.82 -14.16 43.39
N ALA A 204 -24.60 -14.10 42.31
CA ALA A 204 -25.65 -13.09 42.15
C ALA A 204 -26.77 -13.25 43.19
N SER A 205 -26.77 -14.33 43.98
CA SER A 205 -27.71 -14.56 45.07
C SER A 205 -27.02 -14.87 46.40
N SER A 206 -27.57 -14.33 47.49
CA SER A 206 -27.16 -14.62 48.86
C SER A 206 -28.38 -14.78 49.77
N THR A 207 -28.25 -15.58 50.84
CA THR A 207 -29.35 -15.81 51.79
C THR A 207 -28.84 -15.76 53.21
N GLU A 208 -29.48 -14.94 54.04
CA GLU A 208 -29.09 -14.68 55.42
C GLU A 208 -30.29 -14.70 56.37
N THR A 209 -30.05 -14.68 57.68
CA THR A 209 -31.10 -14.78 58.70
C THR A 209 -31.17 -13.55 59.61
N ILE A 210 -32.34 -12.92 59.66
CA ILE A 210 -32.70 -11.89 60.63
C ILE A 210 -33.16 -12.57 61.92
N SER A 211 -32.54 -12.21 63.04
CA SER A 211 -32.95 -12.64 64.39
C SER A 211 -33.89 -11.62 65.02
N LEU A 212 -34.98 -12.11 65.64
CA LEU A 212 -36.04 -11.29 66.23
C LEU A 212 -36.25 -11.63 67.70
N ASP A 213 -36.18 -10.62 68.59
CA ASP A 213 -36.76 -10.68 69.92
C ASP A 213 -37.93 -9.69 70.01
N LEU A 214 -39.15 -10.22 70.08
CA LEU A 214 -40.38 -9.43 70.01
C LEU A 214 -40.88 -8.96 71.38
N GLY A 215 -40.05 -9.02 72.42
CA GLY A 215 -40.41 -8.56 73.77
C GLY A 215 -41.49 -9.41 74.45
N GLY A 216 -41.71 -10.65 73.99
CA GLY A 216 -42.69 -11.59 74.54
C GLY A 216 -44.09 -11.55 73.91
N SER A 217 -44.27 -10.86 72.77
CA SER A 217 -45.49 -10.86 71.95
C SER A 217 -45.26 -11.57 70.59
N ASP A 218 -46.34 -11.86 69.85
CA ASP A 218 -46.26 -12.47 68.51
C ASP A 218 -46.02 -11.39 67.43
N LEU A 219 -45.38 -11.78 66.32
CA LEU A 219 -45.13 -10.90 65.17
C LEU A 219 -46.47 -10.46 64.56
N SER A 220 -46.60 -9.17 64.28
CA SER A 220 -47.78 -8.61 63.58
C SER A 220 -47.47 -8.25 62.13
N SER A 221 -46.31 -7.64 61.86
CA SER A 221 -45.81 -7.39 60.51
C SER A 221 -44.30 -7.23 60.51
N ILE A 222 -43.71 -7.57 59.36
CA ILE A 222 -42.33 -7.30 58.99
C ILE A 222 -42.34 -6.76 57.56
N SER A 223 -41.57 -5.70 57.30
CA SER A 223 -41.41 -5.13 55.96
C SER A 223 -39.99 -4.65 55.74
N LEU A 224 -39.55 -4.65 54.49
CA LEU A 224 -38.29 -4.07 54.08
C LEU A 224 -38.53 -2.75 53.34
N SER A 225 -37.60 -1.81 53.49
CA SER A 225 -37.58 -0.55 52.75
C SER A 225 -36.16 -0.04 52.59
N THR A 226 -35.92 0.91 51.69
CA THR A 226 -34.68 1.73 51.70
C THR A 226 -34.98 3.14 52.19
N ASN A 227 -33.95 3.87 52.61
CA ASN A 227 -34.12 5.24 53.08
C ASN A 227 -34.68 6.15 51.98
N GLY A 228 -35.97 6.47 52.06
CA GLY A 228 -36.66 7.31 51.09
C GLY A 228 -37.11 6.61 49.81
N ASN A 229 -37.18 5.26 49.79
CA ASN A 229 -37.58 4.43 48.65
C ASN A 229 -36.72 4.60 47.39
N THR A 230 -35.45 4.95 47.57
CA THR A 230 -34.46 5.09 46.49
C THR A 230 -33.15 4.44 46.93
N THR A 231 -32.28 4.13 45.98
CA THR A 231 -30.89 3.74 46.26
C THR A 231 -29.93 4.82 45.77
N SER A 232 -28.67 4.75 46.22
CA SER A 232 -27.56 5.52 45.62
C SER A 232 -27.03 4.91 44.33
N LEU A 233 -27.35 3.64 44.06
CA LEU A 233 -26.96 2.92 42.84
C LEU A 233 -27.64 3.50 41.59
N LEU A 234 -26.97 3.32 40.45
CA LEU A 234 -27.46 3.65 39.12
C LEU A 234 -27.44 2.42 38.23
N THR A 235 -28.29 2.38 37.21
CA THR A 235 -28.12 1.44 36.09
C THR A 235 -26.88 1.80 35.27
N LEU A 236 -26.38 0.89 34.42
CA LEU A 236 -25.29 1.17 33.46
C LEU A 236 -25.55 2.46 32.66
N ASP A 237 -26.76 2.65 32.14
CA ASP A 237 -27.19 3.87 31.44
C ASP A 237 -27.29 5.14 32.33
N GLY A 238 -26.90 5.08 33.60
CA GLY A 238 -26.92 6.19 34.55
C GLY A 238 -28.31 6.55 35.09
N GLN A 239 -29.31 5.67 34.98
CA GLN A 239 -30.65 5.92 35.51
C GLN A 239 -30.73 5.58 37.00
N SER A 240 -31.53 6.35 37.75
CA SER A 240 -31.75 6.12 39.18
C SER A 240 -32.58 4.86 39.45
N ILE A 241 -32.32 4.18 40.56
CA ILE A 241 -33.05 2.98 40.98
C ILE A 241 -33.95 3.32 42.19
N ASP A 242 -35.26 3.15 41.98
CA ASP A 242 -36.28 3.28 43.03
C ASP A 242 -36.55 1.92 43.69
N THR A 243 -37.08 1.92 44.91
CA THR A 243 -37.47 0.68 45.60
C THR A 243 -38.95 0.65 45.96
N ALA A 244 -39.56 -0.54 45.83
CA ALA A 244 -40.96 -0.76 46.20
C ALA A 244 -41.11 -2.06 47.00
N TRP A 245 -41.83 -1.97 48.12
CA TRP A 245 -42.21 -3.12 48.93
C TRP A 245 -43.48 -3.79 48.40
N ASP A 246 -43.36 -5.01 47.87
CA ASP A 246 -44.50 -5.86 47.55
C ASP A 246 -44.87 -6.75 48.74
N SER A 247 -45.84 -6.28 49.52
CA SER A 247 -46.37 -7.01 50.68
C SER A 247 -47.04 -8.35 50.35
N SER A 248 -47.38 -8.62 49.09
CA SER A 248 -48.04 -9.87 48.69
C SER A 248 -47.05 -11.02 48.51
N THR A 249 -45.83 -10.70 48.09
CA THR A 249 -44.72 -11.63 47.89
C THR A 249 -43.68 -11.55 49.00
N GLY A 250 -43.70 -10.49 49.82
CA GLY A 250 -42.69 -10.25 50.85
C GLY A 250 -41.36 -9.80 50.27
N THR A 251 -41.39 -9.12 49.12
CA THR A 251 -40.19 -8.75 48.34
C THR A 251 -40.03 -7.24 48.27
N LEU A 252 -38.83 -6.76 48.57
CA LEU A 252 -38.37 -5.42 48.20
C LEU A 252 -37.77 -5.50 46.81
N ILE A 253 -38.30 -4.73 45.86
CA ILE A 253 -37.87 -4.73 44.47
C ILE A 253 -37.15 -3.41 44.19
N GLY A 254 -35.89 -3.48 43.73
CA GLY A 254 -35.19 -2.36 43.12
C GLY A 254 -35.47 -2.33 41.62
N TYR A 255 -35.93 -1.19 41.10
CA TYR A 255 -36.33 -1.06 39.70
C TYR A 255 -35.97 0.31 39.12
N ILE A 256 -35.88 0.40 37.80
CA ILE A 256 -35.56 1.65 37.10
C ILE A 256 -36.59 2.74 37.45
N SER A 257 -36.13 3.89 37.94
CA SER A 257 -37.00 4.97 38.39
C SER A 257 -37.98 5.42 37.30
N GLY A 258 -39.26 5.56 37.66
CA GLY A 258 -40.31 5.94 36.72
C GLY A 258 -40.88 4.80 35.85
N THR A 259 -40.40 3.57 36.00
CA THR A 259 -40.93 2.37 35.30
C THR A 259 -41.86 1.53 36.19
N ASP A 260 -42.46 0.48 35.62
CA ASP A 260 -43.32 -0.47 36.37
C ASP A 260 -42.47 -1.52 37.10
N SER A 261 -42.53 -1.53 38.44
CA SER A 261 -41.78 -2.44 39.30
C SER A 261 -42.24 -3.90 39.21
N ALA A 262 -43.42 -4.17 38.64
CA ALA A 262 -43.91 -5.54 38.43
C ALA A 262 -43.36 -6.19 37.15
N ASN A 263 -42.72 -5.44 36.26
CA ASN A 263 -42.11 -5.96 35.05
C ASN A 263 -40.67 -6.42 35.33
N ALA A 264 -40.40 -7.71 35.18
CA ALA A 264 -39.09 -8.31 35.45
C ALA A 264 -37.93 -7.64 34.68
N ALA A 265 -38.17 -7.15 33.46
CA ALA A 265 -37.14 -6.49 32.65
C ALA A 265 -36.68 -5.13 33.21
N ASN A 266 -37.41 -4.55 34.17
CA ASN A 266 -37.06 -3.29 34.81
C ASN A 266 -36.44 -3.48 36.20
N GLN A 267 -36.32 -4.72 36.68
CA GLN A 267 -35.87 -5.04 38.03
C GLN A 267 -34.36 -5.24 38.04
N ILE A 268 -33.67 -4.51 38.93
CA ILE A 268 -32.22 -4.57 39.06
C ILE A 268 -31.82 -5.58 40.15
N PHE A 269 -32.54 -5.57 41.27
CA PHE A 269 -32.34 -6.51 42.37
C PHE A 269 -33.64 -6.78 43.11
N THR A 270 -33.67 -7.89 43.85
CA THR A 270 -34.76 -8.20 44.78
C THR A 270 -34.22 -8.63 46.14
N VAL A 271 -34.97 -8.31 47.21
CA VAL A 271 -34.74 -8.81 48.57
C VAL A 271 -36.03 -9.42 49.09
N THR A 272 -36.10 -10.75 49.12
CA THR A 272 -37.31 -11.51 49.47
C THR A 272 -37.22 -12.09 50.87
N LEU A 273 -38.23 -11.84 51.70
CA LEU A 273 -38.34 -12.47 53.02
C LEU A 273 -38.89 -13.90 52.92
N GLY A 274 -38.25 -14.83 53.63
CA GLY A 274 -38.64 -16.22 53.78
C GLY A 274 -38.69 -16.66 55.25
N ASP A 275 -39.18 -17.87 55.49
CA ASP A 275 -39.14 -18.56 56.80
C ASP A 275 -39.51 -17.70 58.03
N ILE A 276 -40.50 -16.82 57.86
CA ILE A 276 -40.90 -15.82 58.85
C ILE A 276 -41.57 -16.50 60.07
N SER A 277 -41.04 -16.22 61.26
CA SER A 277 -41.53 -16.70 62.54
C SER A 277 -41.42 -15.62 63.63
N ASN A 278 -41.85 -15.93 64.85
CA ASN A 278 -41.72 -15.01 65.98
C ASN A 278 -40.29 -14.79 66.48
N SER A 279 -39.31 -15.57 66.02
CA SER A 279 -37.92 -15.49 66.48
C SER A 279 -36.90 -15.23 65.36
N GLN A 280 -37.31 -15.39 64.11
CA GLN A 280 -36.42 -15.22 62.95
C GLN A 280 -37.21 -15.02 61.65
N ALA A 281 -36.57 -14.43 60.65
CA ALA A 281 -36.96 -14.45 59.24
C ALA A 281 -35.70 -14.62 58.38
N SER A 282 -35.75 -15.38 57.30
CA SER A 282 -34.67 -15.35 56.31
C SER A 282 -34.90 -14.23 55.31
N TYR A 283 -33.84 -13.74 54.69
CA TYR A 283 -33.94 -12.91 53.50
C TYR A 283 -33.00 -13.44 52.42
N THR A 284 -33.46 -13.44 51.18
CA THR A 284 -32.67 -13.78 50.00
C THR A 284 -32.53 -12.54 49.14
N VAL A 285 -31.29 -12.19 48.81
CA VAL A 285 -30.96 -11.14 47.84
C VAL A 285 -30.71 -11.82 46.51
N GLU A 286 -31.26 -11.27 45.43
CA GLU A 286 -30.90 -11.63 44.05
C GLU A 286 -30.58 -10.35 43.28
N LEU A 287 -29.35 -10.26 42.76
CA LEU A 287 -28.94 -9.30 41.74
C LEU A 287 -29.37 -9.85 40.38
N LEU A 288 -30.04 -9.04 39.57
CA LEU A 288 -30.63 -9.46 38.30
C LEU A 288 -29.98 -8.77 37.09
N GLN A 289 -29.44 -7.57 37.30
CA GLN A 289 -28.74 -6.77 36.30
C GLN A 289 -27.53 -6.10 36.96
N PRO A 290 -26.45 -5.86 36.20
CA PRO A 290 -25.30 -5.10 36.68
C PRO A 290 -25.68 -3.66 37.05
N VAL A 291 -24.96 -3.08 38.00
CA VAL A 291 -25.09 -1.68 38.41
C VAL A 291 -23.80 -0.93 38.14
N ARG A 292 -23.91 0.37 37.87
CA ARG A 292 -22.74 1.18 37.55
C ARG A 292 -21.91 1.51 38.80
N ASP A 293 -20.60 1.26 38.79
CA ASP A 293 -19.68 1.80 39.80
C ASP A 293 -19.48 3.32 39.62
N VAL A 294 -19.39 4.02 40.75
CA VAL A 294 -18.86 5.37 40.84
C VAL A 294 -17.58 5.32 41.66
N ALA A 295 -16.43 5.39 40.97
CA ALA A 295 -15.09 5.33 41.56
C ALA A 295 -14.97 5.91 42.98
N GLY A 296 -14.63 5.04 43.94
CA GLY A 296 -14.42 5.38 45.35
C GLY A 296 -15.69 5.44 46.21
N VAL A 297 -16.83 5.05 45.65
CA VAL A 297 -18.04 4.68 46.39
C VAL A 297 -17.99 3.17 46.66
N THR A 298 -18.73 2.70 47.67
CA THR A 298 -18.94 1.27 47.88
C THR A 298 -20.40 0.98 47.60
N GLU A 299 -20.64 0.01 46.72
CA GLU A 299 -21.94 -0.31 46.14
C GLU A 299 -22.77 -1.04 47.19
N ASN A 300 -23.46 -0.26 48.02
CA ASN A 300 -24.26 -0.79 49.10
C ASN A 300 -25.73 -0.40 48.95
N ILE A 301 -26.59 -1.39 49.12
CA ILE A 301 -28.02 -1.17 49.34
C ILE A 301 -28.27 -1.22 50.84
N ASN A 302 -28.58 -0.06 51.43
CA ASN A 302 -28.96 0.01 52.85
C ASN A 302 -30.45 -0.36 52.99
N VAL A 303 -30.71 -1.55 53.52
CA VAL A 303 -32.06 -2.08 53.71
C VAL A 303 -32.48 -1.92 55.16
N ASN A 304 -33.59 -1.21 55.37
CA ASN A 304 -34.26 -1.13 56.66
C ASN A 304 -35.24 -2.28 56.80
N VAL A 305 -35.19 -2.95 57.95
CA VAL A 305 -36.19 -3.93 58.38
C VAL A 305 -37.05 -3.32 59.48
N ASP A 306 -38.33 -3.14 59.20
CA ASP A 306 -39.33 -2.63 60.14
C ASP A 306 -40.16 -3.79 60.69
N VAL A 307 -40.18 -3.93 62.02
CA VAL A 307 -40.89 -5.01 62.71
C VAL A 307 -41.90 -4.41 63.69
N SER A 308 -43.11 -4.98 63.72
CA SER A 308 -44.08 -4.66 64.77
C SER A 308 -44.73 -5.91 65.34
N ASN A 309 -45.04 -5.89 66.64
CA ASN A 309 -45.67 -7.00 67.34
C ASN A 309 -47.18 -6.77 67.56
N ASN A 310 -47.90 -7.83 67.96
CA ASN A 310 -49.35 -7.78 68.22
C ASN A 310 -49.73 -6.90 69.43
N ALA A 311 -48.75 -6.40 70.20
CA ALA A 311 -48.97 -5.44 71.26
C ALA A 311 -48.94 -3.98 70.76
N GLY A 312 -48.59 -3.75 69.48
CA GLY A 312 -48.51 -2.44 68.85
C GLY A 312 -47.18 -1.73 69.05
N GLU A 313 -46.14 -2.44 69.49
CA GLU A 313 -44.76 -1.93 69.57
C GLU A 313 -44.07 -2.14 68.22
N SER A 314 -43.19 -1.21 67.84
CA SER A 314 -42.43 -1.26 66.59
C SER A 314 -40.97 -0.89 66.82
N SER A 315 -40.07 -1.56 66.13
CA SER A 315 -38.64 -1.26 66.09
C SER A 315 -38.11 -1.47 64.68
N SER A 316 -36.97 -0.86 64.38
CA SER A 316 -36.30 -1.01 63.09
C SER A 316 -34.81 -1.23 63.27
N ALA A 317 -34.23 -1.96 62.32
CA ALA A 317 -32.79 -2.09 62.15
C ALA A 317 -32.44 -1.91 60.68
N SER A 318 -31.17 -1.69 60.38
CA SER A 318 -30.67 -1.65 59.01
C SER A 318 -29.53 -2.65 58.86
N PHE A 319 -29.41 -3.19 57.65
CA PHE A 319 -28.27 -3.98 57.21
C PHE A 319 -27.89 -3.55 55.79
N ASP A 320 -26.63 -3.78 55.44
CA ASP A 320 -26.12 -3.46 54.11
C ASP A 320 -26.10 -4.73 53.25
N VAL A 321 -26.52 -4.58 52.00
CA VAL A 321 -26.24 -5.54 50.94
C VAL A 321 -25.13 -4.93 50.10
N THR A 322 -23.94 -5.51 50.17
CA THR A 322 -22.79 -5.12 49.36
C THR A 322 -22.85 -5.84 48.03
N ILE A 323 -22.69 -5.08 46.95
CA ILE A 323 -22.51 -5.60 45.60
C ILE A 323 -21.01 -5.60 45.35
N GLN A 324 -20.47 -6.74 44.94
CA GLN A 324 -19.11 -6.87 44.48
C GLN A 324 -19.11 -6.77 42.96
N ASP A 325 -18.51 -5.69 42.51
CA ASP A 325 -18.23 -5.39 41.11
C ASP A 325 -17.34 -6.44 40.43
N ASP A 326 -17.53 -6.68 39.12
CA ASP A 326 -16.71 -7.58 38.31
C ASP A 326 -15.76 -6.83 37.40
N THR A 327 -14.50 -6.74 37.84
CA THR A 327 -13.44 -6.06 37.08
C THR A 327 -13.14 -6.74 35.74
N PRO A 328 -12.84 -5.97 34.68
CA PRO A 328 -12.49 -6.52 33.39
C PRO A 328 -11.15 -7.23 33.48
N VAL A 329 -10.93 -8.18 32.57
CA VAL A 329 -9.70 -8.98 32.52
C VAL A 329 -9.05 -8.79 31.15
N ALA A 330 -7.74 -8.51 31.14
CA ALA A 330 -6.92 -8.52 29.93
C ALA A 330 -5.72 -9.44 30.16
N ASN A 331 -5.50 -10.39 29.25
CA ASN A 331 -4.45 -11.41 29.37
C ASN A 331 -3.47 -11.28 28.20
N PRO A 332 -2.17 -11.57 28.39
CA PRO A 332 -1.21 -11.44 27.31
C PRO A 332 -1.51 -12.48 26.23
N ALA A 333 -1.25 -12.10 24.99
CA ALA A 333 -1.51 -12.88 23.80
C ALA A 333 -0.28 -12.83 22.89
N GLN A 334 -0.04 -13.91 22.15
CA GLN A 334 1.07 -13.99 21.22
C GLN A 334 0.63 -14.74 19.97
N GLU A 335 0.89 -14.13 18.83
CA GLU A 335 0.78 -14.75 17.52
C GLU A 335 2.15 -14.80 16.86
N SER A 336 2.30 -15.71 15.89
CA SER A 336 3.55 -15.86 15.16
C SER A 336 3.30 -16.02 13.67
N ILE A 337 4.03 -15.26 12.88
CA ILE A 337 4.05 -15.28 11.43
C ILE A 337 5.45 -15.71 11.01
N SER A 338 5.53 -16.73 10.15
CA SER A 338 6.78 -17.14 9.49
C SER A 338 6.58 -17.06 7.99
N VAL A 339 7.39 -16.26 7.34
CA VAL A 339 7.36 -16.02 5.89
C VAL A 339 8.56 -16.74 5.27
N GLY A 340 8.31 -17.63 4.28
CA GLY A 340 9.37 -18.28 3.49
C GLY A 340 9.64 -19.77 3.76
N ASP A 341 8.90 -20.45 4.63
CA ASP A 341 8.97 -21.92 4.71
C ASP A 341 8.44 -22.56 3.42
N ALA A 342 9.08 -23.64 2.96
CA ALA A 342 8.60 -24.33 1.77
C ALA A 342 7.26 -25.02 2.05
N VAL A 343 6.17 -24.54 1.43
CA VAL A 343 4.81 -25.06 1.65
C VAL A 343 4.24 -25.60 0.34
N ASN A 344 4.01 -26.92 0.31
CA ASN A 344 3.26 -27.53 -0.77
C ASN A 344 1.79 -27.12 -0.68
N THR A 345 1.18 -26.80 -1.82
CA THR A 345 -0.15 -26.18 -1.88
C THR A 345 -1.08 -26.91 -2.85
N ASN A 346 -2.32 -27.12 -2.42
CA ASN A 346 -3.45 -27.45 -3.27
C ASN A 346 -4.28 -26.18 -3.47
N LEU A 347 -4.20 -25.59 -4.66
CA LEU A 347 -4.88 -24.35 -5.02
C LEU A 347 -6.18 -24.62 -5.80
N LEU A 348 -7.33 -24.28 -5.23
CA LEU A 348 -8.62 -24.33 -5.91
C LEU A 348 -9.00 -22.95 -6.42
N LEU A 349 -9.06 -22.76 -7.74
CA LEU A 349 -9.45 -21.49 -8.36
C LEU A 349 -10.89 -21.57 -8.86
N VAL A 350 -11.76 -20.72 -8.33
CA VAL A 350 -13.16 -20.57 -8.74
C VAL A 350 -13.33 -19.23 -9.44
N LEU A 351 -13.44 -19.25 -10.76
CA LEU A 351 -13.24 -18.11 -11.64
C LEU A 351 -14.55 -17.73 -12.35
N ASP A 352 -15.02 -16.51 -12.15
CA ASP A 352 -16.16 -15.97 -12.88
C ASP A 352 -15.77 -15.67 -14.33
N VAL A 353 -16.49 -16.29 -15.27
CA VAL A 353 -16.39 -16.04 -16.72
C VAL A 353 -17.72 -15.57 -17.29
N SER A 354 -18.53 -14.88 -16.48
CA SER A 354 -19.80 -14.26 -16.87
C SER A 354 -19.60 -13.07 -17.84
N ASN A 355 -20.67 -12.62 -18.50
CA ASN A 355 -20.58 -11.48 -19.43
C ASN A 355 -20.18 -10.17 -18.76
N SER A 356 -20.53 -9.95 -17.48
CA SER A 356 -20.19 -8.73 -16.76
C SER A 356 -18.69 -8.62 -16.50
N MET A 357 -17.97 -9.74 -16.52
CA MET A 357 -16.51 -9.77 -16.49
C MET A 357 -15.86 -9.20 -17.77
N ASN A 358 -16.60 -9.05 -18.87
CA ASN A 358 -16.10 -8.42 -20.10
C ASN A 358 -16.24 -6.89 -20.11
N GLU A 359 -16.68 -6.29 -19.01
CA GLU A 359 -16.73 -4.84 -18.87
C GLU A 359 -15.31 -4.30 -18.62
N THR A 360 -14.97 -3.22 -19.30
CA THR A 360 -13.70 -2.50 -19.10
C THR A 360 -13.68 -1.89 -17.71
N THR A 361 -12.56 -2.05 -17.03
CA THR A 361 -12.23 -1.39 -15.78
C THR A 361 -11.65 0.00 -16.05
N ASP A 362 -11.43 0.79 -15.00
CA ASP A 362 -10.65 2.03 -15.07
C ASP A 362 -9.14 1.76 -15.08
N PHE A 363 -8.71 0.49 -15.18
CA PHE A 363 -7.31 0.08 -15.08
C PHE A 363 -6.74 -0.34 -16.44
N GLN A 364 -5.76 0.42 -16.94
CA GLN A 364 -5.02 0.17 -18.19
C GLN A 364 -5.91 -0.23 -19.40
N GLY A 365 -7.18 0.21 -19.42
CA GLY A 365 -8.17 -0.19 -20.42
C GLY A 365 -8.58 -1.68 -20.41
N MET A 366 -8.13 -2.48 -19.44
CA MET A 366 -8.39 -3.92 -19.33
C MET A 366 -9.83 -4.20 -18.88
N THR A 367 -10.37 -5.33 -19.31
CA THR A 367 -11.62 -5.90 -18.81
C THR A 367 -11.42 -6.60 -17.45
N LYS A 368 -12.48 -6.71 -16.64
CA LYS A 368 -12.43 -7.43 -15.34
C LYS A 368 -11.93 -8.89 -15.50
N LEU A 369 -12.24 -9.53 -16.63
CA LEU A 369 -11.77 -10.87 -16.96
C LEU A 369 -10.26 -10.90 -17.20
N GLU A 370 -9.72 -9.97 -17.98
CA GLU A 370 -8.28 -9.84 -18.23
C GLU A 370 -7.54 -9.60 -16.91
N VAL A 371 -8.14 -8.79 -16.03
CA VAL A 371 -7.62 -8.55 -14.69
C VAL A 371 -7.57 -9.83 -13.86
N MET A 372 -8.66 -10.60 -13.84
CA MET A 372 -8.73 -11.89 -13.15
C MET A 372 -7.72 -12.90 -13.71
N ILE A 373 -7.52 -12.91 -15.04
CA ILE A 373 -6.53 -13.76 -15.70
C ILE A 373 -5.11 -13.42 -15.20
N LYS A 374 -4.67 -12.16 -15.25
CA LYS A 374 -3.34 -11.75 -14.76
C LYS A 374 -3.16 -12.10 -13.28
N SER A 375 -4.16 -11.78 -12.47
CA SER A 375 -4.18 -12.06 -11.03
C SER A 375 -3.98 -13.54 -10.73
N SER A 376 -4.70 -14.41 -11.45
CA SER A 376 -4.66 -15.85 -11.25
C SER A 376 -3.30 -16.44 -11.65
N LEU A 377 -2.67 -15.91 -12.70
CA LEU A 377 -1.35 -16.37 -13.14
C LEU A 377 -0.26 -15.99 -12.14
N ASN A 378 -0.26 -14.73 -11.71
CA ASN A 378 0.68 -14.24 -10.70
C ASN A 378 0.51 -15.01 -9.38
N LEU A 379 -0.73 -15.25 -8.95
CA LEU A 379 -1.02 -16.04 -7.75
C LEU A 379 -0.41 -17.45 -7.82
N ILE A 380 -0.52 -18.12 -8.97
CA ILE A 380 0.07 -19.45 -9.16
C ILE A 380 1.59 -19.38 -9.03
N GLU A 381 2.23 -18.40 -9.67
CA GLU A 381 3.70 -18.21 -9.63
C GLU A 381 4.22 -17.96 -8.21
N GLN A 382 3.48 -17.19 -7.43
CA GLN A 382 3.81 -16.93 -6.03
C GLN A 382 3.75 -18.23 -5.20
N TYR A 383 2.74 -19.08 -5.39
CA TYR A 383 2.70 -20.38 -4.70
C TYR A 383 3.77 -21.35 -5.20
N GLU A 384 4.14 -21.32 -6.48
CA GLU A 384 5.22 -22.15 -7.04
C GLU A 384 6.57 -21.85 -6.40
N ALA A 385 6.86 -20.57 -6.13
CA ALA A 385 8.08 -20.15 -5.45
C ALA A 385 8.17 -20.69 -4.01
N LEU A 386 7.02 -20.98 -3.37
CA LEU A 386 6.97 -21.54 -2.02
C LEU A 386 7.08 -23.08 -1.99
N GLY A 387 6.70 -23.80 -3.04
CA GLY A 387 6.73 -25.26 -3.01
C GLY A 387 6.00 -25.95 -4.15
N ASP A 388 5.76 -27.27 -4.01
CA ASP A 388 5.02 -28.01 -5.03
C ASP A 388 3.54 -27.57 -5.01
N VAL A 389 3.02 -27.12 -6.17
CA VAL A 389 1.63 -26.69 -6.32
C VAL A 389 0.87 -27.63 -7.24
N MET A 390 -0.34 -28.01 -6.82
CA MET A 390 -1.35 -28.61 -7.69
C MET A 390 -2.58 -27.70 -7.73
N VAL A 391 -3.12 -27.49 -8.92
CA VAL A 391 -4.25 -26.59 -9.14
C VAL A 391 -5.47 -27.38 -9.60
N ASN A 392 -6.66 -27.05 -9.09
CA ASN A 392 -7.92 -27.44 -9.72
C ASN A 392 -8.73 -26.18 -10.03
N LEU A 393 -9.44 -26.18 -11.16
CA LEU A 393 -10.14 -25.01 -11.66
C LEU A 393 -11.64 -25.27 -11.72
N VAL A 394 -12.41 -24.26 -11.35
CA VAL A 394 -13.85 -24.19 -11.58
C VAL A 394 -14.10 -22.88 -12.29
N THR A 395 -14.66 -22.94 -13.48
CA THR A 395 -15.13 -21.75 -14.19
C THR A 395 -16.65 -21.70 -14.08
N PHE A 396 -17.22 -20.51 -13.90
CA PHE A 396 -18.66 -20.37 -13.82
C PHE A 396 -19.20 -19.15 -14.56
N ASN A 397 -20.46 -19.28 -14.99
CA ASN A 397 -21.30 -18.25 -15.55
C ASN A 397 -22.76 -18.56 -15.19
N SER A 398 -23.64 -18.78 -16.16
CA SER A 398 -24.98 -19.35 -15.95
C SER A 398 -24.96 -20.74 -15.32
N GLY A 399 -23.89 -21.50 -15.56
CA GLY A 399 -23.61 -22.77 -14.88
C GLY A 399 -22.16 -22.82 -14.41
N SER A 400 -21.67 -24.00 -14.06
CA SER A 400 -20.28 -24.23 -13.67
C SER A 400 -19.68 -25.40 -14.46
N GLU A 401 -18.36 -25.36 -14.63
CA GLU A 401 -17.58 -26.41 -15.29
C GLU A 401 -16.21 -26.51 -14.62
N ASN A 402 -15.80 -27.74 -14.30
CA ASN A 402 -14.40 -28.09 -14.07
C ASN A 402 -13.74 -28.52 -15.41
N PRO A 403 -12.84 -27.72 -16.00
CA PRO A 403 -12.24 -28.04 -17.30
C PRO A 403 -11.22 -29.19 -17.25
N THR A 404 -10.78 -29.65 -16.08
CA THR A 404 -9.75 -30.68 -15.93
C THR A 404 -10.25 -32.00 -15.35
N ASP A 405 -11.33 -32.01 -14.55
CA ASP A 405 -11.86 -33.15 -13.77
C ASP A 405 -10.81 -33.80 -12.82
N VAL A 406 -9.64 -33.19 -12.68
CA VAL A 406 -8.48 -33.65 -11.89
C VAL A 406 -7.65 -32.44 -11.47
N TRP A 407 -6.92 -32.58 -10.38
CA TRP A 407 -5.85 -31.64 -10.04
C TRP A 407 -4.72 -31.75 -11.06
N VAL A 408 -4.27 -30.61 -11.60
CA VAL A 408 -3.24 -30.50 -12.63
C VAL A 408 -2.04 -29.73 -12.12
N ASP A 409 -0.91 -29.85 -12.83
CA ASP A 409 0.23 -28.96 -12.61
C ASP A 409 -0.08 -27.52 -13.04
N THR A 410 0.75 -26.61 -12.57
CA THR A 410 0.65 -25.17 -12.78
C THR A 410 0.72 -24.79 -14.25
N ALA A 411 1.65 -25.38 -15.01
CA ALA A 411 1.75 -25.18 -16.46
C ALA A 411 0.41 -25.45 -17.16
N LYS A 412 -0.25 -26.58 -16.82
CA LYS A 412 -1.54 -26.91 -17.43
C LYS A 412 -2.67 -26.00 -16.96
N ALA A 413 -2.63 -25.52 -15.72
CA ALA A 413 -3.58 -24.54 -15.20
C ALA A 413 -3.45 -23.18 -15.91
N LYS A 414 -2.22 -22.65 -16.03
CA LYS A 414 -1.91 -21.40 -16.73
C LYS A 414 -2.39 -21.44 -18.19
N ASP A 415 -2.19 -22.57 -18.89
CA ASP A 415 -2.73 -22.79 -20.25
C ASP A 415 -4.25 -22.59 -20.34
N ILE A 416 -5.00 -23.07 -19.34
CA ILE A 416 -6.46 -22.97 -19.32
C ILE A 416 -6.88 -21.54 -19.00
N ILE A 417 -6.27 -20.93 -17.99
CA ILE A 417 -6.54 -19.55 -17.55
C ILE A 417 -6.32 -18.56 -18.70
N ASN A 418 -5.22 -18.69 -19.45
CA ASN A 418 -4.93 -17.87 -20.63
C ASN A 418 -5.96 -18.03 -21.77
N SER A 419 -6.80 -19.07 -21.75
CA SER A 419 -7.80 -19.35 -22.79
C SER A 419 -9.23 -18.95 -22.41
N LEU A 420 -9.43 -18.41 -21.21
CA LEU A 420 -10.76 -18.06 -20.70
C LEU A 420 -11.42 -16.95 -21.53
N SER A 421 -12.74 -16.99 -21.56
CA SER A 421 -13.55 -15.99 -22.28
C SER A 421 -14.90 -15.80 -21.59
N ALA A 422 -15.33 -14.55 -21.49
CA ALA A 422 -16.59 -14.18 -20.86
C ALA A 422 -17.82 -14.62 -21.67
N SER A 423 -18.81 -15.19 -21.00
CA SER A 423 -20.12 -15.53 -21.57
C SER A 423 -21.15 -15.82 -20.48
N GLY A 424 -22.44 -15.65 -20.78
CA GLY A 424 -23.53 -16.07 -19.88
C GLY A 424 -23.80 -15.10 -18.72
N GLU A 425 -24.58 -15.57 -17.75
CA GLU A 425 -24.98 -14.86 -16.53
C GLU A 425 -24.05 -15.27 -15.36
N THR A 426 -24.40 -15.01 -14.09
CA THR A 426 -23.54 -15.21 -12.91
C THR A 426 -24.27 -16.04 -11.83
N ASN A 427 -23.86 -17.31 -11.65
CA ASN A 427 -24.51 -18.30 -10.77
C ASN A 427 -23.56 -18.83 -9.68
N TYR A 428 -23.61 -18.24 -8.48
CA TYR A 428 -22.75 -18.62 -7.35
C TYR A 428 -23.09 -19.99 -6.78
N ASP A 429 -24.37 -20.38 -6.75
CA ASP A 429 -24.80 -21.70 -6.24
C ASP A 429 -24.16 -22.84 -7.02
N ALA A 430 -24.09 -22.69 -8.35
CA ALA A 430 -23.45 -23.67 -9.23
C ALA A 430 -21.93 -23.70 -9.02
N ALA A 431 -21.32 -22.54 -8.82
CA ALA A 431 -19.89 -22.40 -8.58
C ALA A 431 -19.47 -23.09 -7.27
N LEU A 432 -20.14 -22.84 -6.15
CA LEU A 432 -19.80 -23.48 -4.86
C LEU A 432 -20.04 -24.99 -4.88
N ALA A 433 -21.13 -25.46 -5.52
CA ALA A 433 -21.39 -26.88 -5.65
C ALA A 433 -20.28 -27.60 -6.45
N GLU A 434 -19.84 -27.00 -7.56
CA GLU A 434 -18.75 -27.55 -8.38
C GLU A 434 -17.40 -27.43 -7.67
N ALA A 435 -17.15 -26.39 -6.88
CA ALA A 435 -15.94 -26.24 -6.07
C ALA A 435 -15.78 -27.38 -5.05
N VAL A 436 -16.88 -27.77 -4.39
CA VAL A 436 -16.91 -28.93 -3.48
C VAL A 436 -16.59 -30.22 -4.23
N ASP A 437 -17.15 -30.42 -5.43
CA ASP A 437 -16.88 -31.61 -6.25
C ASP A 437 -15.42 -31.63 -6.75
N ALA A 438 -14.92 -30.50 -7.26
CA ALA A 438 -13.56 -30.33 -7.74
C ALA A 438 -12.51 -30.59 -6.65
N PHE A 439 -12.73 -30.14 -5.41
CA PHE A 439 -11.79 -30.42 -4.33
C PHE A 439 -11.64 -31.92 -4.02
N ASN A 440 -12.70 -32.70 -4.30
CA ASN A 440 -12.73 -34.15 -4.11
C ASN A 440 -12.15 -34.94 -5.29
N ASP A 441 -11.78 -34.27 -6.39
CA ASP A 441 -11.14 -34.91 -7.53
C ASP A 441 -9.75 -35.48 -7.18
N PRO A 442 -9.29 -36.50 -7.91
CA PRO A 442 -7.98 -37.08 -7.68
C PRO A 442 -6.86 -36.15 -8.18
N GLY A 443 -5.69 -36.23 -7.55
CA GLY A 443 -4.46 -35.58 -8.01
C GLY A 443 -3.87 -34.56 -7.04
N LYS A 444 -4.61 -34.16 -6.00
CA LYS A 444 -4.09 -33.28 -4.94
C LYS A 444 -2.93 -33.88 -4.17
N ILE A 445 -2.11 -33.01 -3.60
CA ILE A 445 -0.98 -33.35 -2.75
C ILE A 445 -1.49 -33.69 -1.35
N ASP A 446 -1.16 -34.89 -0.86
CA ASP A 446 -1.51 -35.32 0.49
C ASP A 446 -0.70 -34.54 1.54
N GLY A 447 -1.38 -33.85 2.46
CA GLY A 447 -0.75 -33.10 3.57
C GLY A 447 -0.17 -31.74 3.17
N ALA A 448 -0.48 -31.25 1.97
CA ALA A 448 -0.29 -29.87 1.57
C ALA A 448 -1.33 -28.95 2.22
N GLN A 449 -1.06 -27.65 2.24
CA GLN A 449 -2.09 -26.66 2.58
C GLN A 449 -3.16 -26.62 1.49
N ASN A 450 -4.40 -26.32 1.86
CA ASN A 450 -5.49 -26.19 0.91
C ASN A 450 -5.99 -24.75 0.92
N VAL A 451 -5.94 -24.10 -0.24
CA VAL A 451 -6.38 -22.71 -0.39
C VAL A 451 -7.35 -22.62 -1.55
N ALA A 452 -8.43 -21.87 -1.39
CA ALA A 452 -9.41 -21.60 -2.43
C ALA A 452 -9.53 -20.10 -2.70
N TYR A 453 -9.63 -19.71 -3.97
CA TYR A 453 -9.88 -18.33 -4.38
C TYR A 453 -11.14 -18.27 -5.22
N PHE A 454 -12.09 -17.46 -4.79
CA PHE A 454 -13.31 -17.15 -5.52
C PHE A 454 -13.20 -15.75 -6.11
N MET A 455 -13.08 -15.64 -7.44
CA MET A 455 -12.85 -14.36 -8.13
C MET A 455 -14.07 -13.99 -8.97
N SER A 456 -14.67 -12.82 -8.70
CA SER A 456 -15.90 -12.37 -9.36
C SER A 456 -16.12 -10.87 -9.19
N ASP A 457 -16.98 -10.26 -10.00
CA ASP A 457 -17.42 -8.86 -9.85
C ASP A 457 -18.52 -8.67 -8.79
N GLY A 458 -18.88 -9.71 -8.03
CA GLY A 458 -19.86 -9.60 -6.95
C GLY A 458 -21.31 -9.47 -7.42
N ALA A 459 -21.64 -9.71 -8.69
CA ALA A 459 -22.98 -9.46 -9.21
C ALA A 459 -23.77 -10.74 -9.57
N PRO A 460 -24.09 -11.64 -8.60
CA PRO A 460 -24.89 -12.82 -8.89
C PRO A 460 -26.28 -12.40 -9.40
N ASN A 461 -26.72 -13.04 -10.48
CA ASN A 461 -27.99 -12.72 -11.15
C ASN A 461 -28.76 -13.98 -11.61
N GLU A 462 -28.17 -15.17 -11.42
CA GLU A 462 -28.75 -16.48 -11.67
C GLU A 462 -28.61 -17.38 -10.42
N SER A 463 -29.47 -18.40 -10.31
CA SER A 463 -29.49 -19.37 -9.20
C SER A 463 -29.91 -20.76 -9.69
N ASN A 464 -29.49 -21.79 -8.97
CA ASN A 464 -29.95 -23.16 -9.20
C ASN A 464 -31.42 -23.39 -8.77
N GLN A 465 -32.04 -22.42 -8.09
CA GLN A 465 -33.41 -22.48 -7.63
C GLN A 465 -34.31 -21.54 -8.44
N THR A 466 -35.48 -22.05 -8.87
CA THR A 466 -36.49 -21.25 -9.56
C THR A 466 -37.86 -21.38 -8.90
N ASP A 467 -38.62 -20.28 -8.90
CA ASP A 467 -40.03 -20.32 -8.51
C ASP A 467 -40.89 -21.05 -9.56
N ALA A 468 -42.18 -21.22 -9.26
CA ALA A 468 -43.11 -21.90 -10.15
C ALA A 468 -43.35 -21.19 -11.50
N ASP A 469 -42.98 -19.91 -11.59
CA ASP A 469 -43.09 -19.08 -12.78
C ASP A 469 -41.77 -19.03 -13.58
N GLY A 470 -40.70 -19.67 -13.07
CA GLY A 470 -39.39 -19.76 -13.70
C GLY A 470 -38.46 -18.59 -13.41
N ASN A 471 -38.75 -17.77 -12.39
CA ASN A 471 -37.82 -16.73 -11.94
C ASN A 471 -36.82 -17.33 -10.95
N TYR A 472 -35.56 -16.92 -11.01
CA TYR A 472 -34.56 -17.29 -10.03
C TYR A 472 -34.94 -16.79 -8.63
N ILE A 473 -34.75 -17.62 -7.62
CA ILE A 473 -34.98 -17.31 -6.20
C ILE A 473 -33.75 -17.75 -5.42
N GLY A 474 -33.33 -16.98 -4.40
CA GLY A 474 -32.04 -17.26 -3.72
C GLY A 474 -30.86 -17.01 -4.65
N VAL A 475 -30.84 -15.85 -5.30
CA VAL A 475 -29.66 -15.42 -6.08
C VAL A 475 -28.60 -14.97 -5.09
N GLY A 476 -27.34 -15.38 -5.31
CA GLY A 476 -26.27 -15.24 -4.33
C GLY A 476 -26.32 -16.34 -3.28
N ILE A 477 -25.45 -16.28 -2.28
CA ILE A 477 -25.33 -17.33 -1.26
C ILE A 477 -26.29 -17.06 -0.10
N ASP A 478 -27.20 -17.99 0.19
CA ASP A 478 -28.06 -17.92 1.35
C ASP A 478 -27.40 -18.49 2.63
N GLY A 479 -27.94 -18.16 3.81
CA GLY A 479 -27.34 -18.58 5.08
C GLY A 479 -27.30 -20.11 5.32
N SER A 480 -28.06 -20.91 4.56
CA SER A 480 -27.97 -22.37 4.63
C SER A 480 -26.90 -22.93 3.71
N GLU A 481 -26.67 -22.28 2.56
CA GLU A 481 -25.56 -22.56 1.64
C GLU A 481 -24.23 -22.15 2.26
N GLN A 482 -24.16 -20.95 2.86
CA GLN A 482 -23.01 -20.47 3.62
C GLN A 482 -22.61 -21.46 4.72
N GLN A 483 -23.55 -21.87 5.58
CA GLN A 483 -23.26 -22.83 6.64
C GLN A 483 -22.76 -24.19 6.12
N ALA A 484 -23.23 -24.62 4.95
CA ALA A 484 -22.75 -25.86 4.33
C ALA A 484 -21.35 -25.70 3.75
N TRP A 485 -21.04 -24.53 3.18
CA TRP A 485 -19.74 -24.16 2.65
C TRP A 485 -18.68 -24.05 3.77
N GLU A 486 -18.95 -23.29 4.83
CA GLU A 486 -18.08 -23.15 6.01
C GLU A 486 -17.75 -24.51 6.63
N GLN A 487 -18.76 -25.39 6.80
CA GLN A 487 -18.53 -26.73 7.32
C GLN A 487 -17.64 -27.57 6.40
N PHE A 488 -17.80 -27.44 5.08
CA PHE A 488 -16.96 -28.13 4.12
C PHE A 488 -15.50 -27.64 4.18
N LEU A 489 -15.29 -26.32 4.29
CA LEU A 489 -13.97 -25.71 4.44
C LEU A 489 -13.28 -26.19 5.72
N ALA A 490 -14.00 -26.18 6.85
CA ALA A 490 -13.49 -26.66 8.13
C ALA A 490 -13.17 -28.16 8.13
N ASP A 491 -14.02 -28.98 7.50
CA ASP A 491 -13.80 -30.44 7.40
C ASP A 491 -12.55 -30.81 6.57
N ASN A 492 -12.03 -29.88 5.75
CA ASN A 492 -10.94 -30.11 4.81
C ASN A 492 -9.74 -29.17 5.01
N ASP A 493 -9.71 -28.40 6.10
CA ASP A 493 -8.65 -27.43 6.41
C ASP A 493 -8.37 -26.50 5.20
N ILE A 494 -9.44 -25.91 4.63
CA ILE A 494 -9.35 -25.01 3.46
C ILE A 494 -9.53 -23.55 3.91
N THR A 495 -8.58 -22.69 3.58
CA THR A 495 -8.75 -21.23 3.68
C THR A 495 -9.31 -20.71 2.35
N ALA A 496 -10.49 -20.10 2.35
CA ALA A 496 -11.18 -19.63 1.16
C ALA A 496 -11.22 -18.10 1.11
N HIS A 497 -10.52 -17.50 0.15
CA HIS A 497 -10.53 -16.06 -0.12
C HIS A 497 -11.58 -15.72 -1.19
N ALA A 498 -12.26 -14.57 -1.03
CA ALA A 498 -13.13 -14.01 -2.05
C ALA A 498 -12.57 -12.68 -2.56
N LEU A 499 -12.47 -12.54 -3.88
CA LEU A 499 -11.86 -11.39 -4.55
C LEU A 499 -12.88 -10.72 -5.47
N GLY A 500 -13.13 -9.44 -5.22
CA GLY A 500 -13.99 -8.57 -6.00
C GLY A 500 -13.24 -7.92 -7.17
N MET A 501 -13.64 -8.20 -8.41
CA MET A 501 -13.00 -7.65 -9.61
C MET A 501 -13.60 -6.29 -10.00
N GLY A 502 -12.83 -5.22 -9.78
CA GLY A 502 -13.21 -3.85 -10.11
C GLY A 502 -13.78 -3.06 -8.94
N ALA A 503 -13.77 -1.73 -9.05
CA ALA A 503 -14.25 -0.81 -8.01
C ALA A 503 -15.76 -0.91 -7.73
N ASP A 504 -16.52 -1.50 -8.66
CA ASP A 504 -17.95 -1.74 -8.53
C ASP A 504 -18.29 -3.12 -7.96
N ALA A 505 -17.28 -3.92 -7.58
CA ALA A 505 -17.52 -5.25 -7.02
C ALA A 505 -18.30 -5.18 -5.70
N VAL A 506 -19.32 -6.04 -5.57
CA VAL A 506 -20.22 -6.05 -4.42
C VAL A 506 -19.70 -6.98 -3.33
N ALA A 507 -18.92 -6.42 -2.39
CA ALA A 507 -18.31 -7.19 -1.29
C ALA A 507 -19.33 -7.96 -0.44
N ASP A 508 -20.52 -7.41 -0.20
CA ASP A 508 -21.57 -8.07 0.60
C ASP A 508 -22.03 -9.41 0.00
N GLU A 509 -21.98 -9.57 -1.33
CA GLU A 509 -22.38 -10.81 -2.02
C GLU A 509 -21.23 -11.85 -2.03
N LEU A 510 -19.99 -11.41 -1.82
CA LEU A 510 -18.79 -12.24 -1.75
C LEU A 510 -18.45 -12.68 -0.33
N ALA A 511 -18.82 -11.87 0.68
CA ALA A 511 -18.52 -12.13 2.09
C ALA A 511 -18.95 -13.52 2.58
N PRO A 512 -20.13 -14.08 2.20
CA PRO A 512 -20.52 -15.43 2.62
C PRO A 512 -19.62 -16.56 2.11
N ILE A 513 -18.71 -16.28 1.17
CA ILE A 513 -17.78 -17.25 0.58
C ILE A 513 -16.41 -17.22 1.27
N ALA A 514 -16.03 -16.06 1.84
CA ALA A 514 -14.72 -15.80 2.42
C ALA A 514 -14.64 -16.32 3.86
N TYR A 515 -13.92 -17.43 4.08
CA TYR A 515 -13.85 -18.09 5.39
C TYR A 515 -12.55 -18.88 5.54
N ASP A 516 -11.92 -18.81 6.72
CA ASP A 516 -10.77 -19.63 7.08
C ASP A 516 -11.22 -20.90 7.79
N GLY A 517 -11.28 -22.02 7.06
CA GLY A 517 -11.64 -23.33 7.61
C GLY A 517 -10.62 -23.90 8.60
N VAL A 518 -9.38 -23.39 8.63
CA VAL A 518 -8.37 -23.83 9.60
C VAL A 518 -8.59 -23.19 10.96
N LYS A 519 -8.94 -21.90 10.97
CA LYS A 519 -9.23 -21.11 12.18
C LYS A 519 -10.70 -21.13 12.59
N GLU A 520 -11.56 -21.60 11.70
CA GLU A 520 -13.02 -21.57 11.81
C GLU A 520 -13.55 -20.13 12.00
N ALA A 521 -13.03 -19.17 11.22
CA ALA A 521 -13.36 -17.74 11.33
C ALA A 521 -13.61 -17.08 9.95
N ASP A 522 -14.47 -16.07 9.92
CA ASP A 522 -14.70 -15.23 8.73
C ASP A 522 -13.43 -14.45 8.36
N ILE A 523 -13.20 -14.21 7.07
CA ILE A 523 -12.08 -13.39 6.59
C ILE A 523 -12.58 -12.31 5.62
N PRO A 524 -11.91 -11.15 5.55
CA PRO A 524 -12.38 -10.04 4.73
C PRO A 524 -12.34 -10.35 3.23
N VAL A 525 -13.29 -9.78 2.49
CA VAL A 525 -13.27 -9.76 1.02
C VAL A 525 -12.20 -8.80 0.53
N ILE A 526 -11.44 -9.24 -0.47
CA ILE A 526 -10.40 -8.43 -1.11
C ILE A 526 -11.01 -7.77 -2.35
N THR A 527 -11.17 -6.45 -2.34
CA THR A 527 -11.59 -5.73 -3.55
C THR A 527 -10.37 -5.29 -4.35
N VAL A 528 -10.31 -5.72 -5.60
CA VAL A 528 -9.25 -5.39 -6.53
C VAL A 528 -9.65 -4.14 -7.30
N THR A 529 -9.15 -2.99 -6.85
CA THR A 529 -9.42 -1.68 -7.47
C THR A 529 -8.21 -1.04 -8.14
N ASP A 530 -7.00 -1.52 -7.87
CA ASP A 530 -5.71 -0.97 -8.33
C ASP A 530 -4.66 -2.10 -8.37
N PHE A 531 -3.92 -2.26 -9.47
CA PHE A 531 -2.93 -3.34 -9.60
C PHE A 531 -1.63 -3.11 -8.86
N SER A 532 -1.26 -1.86 -8.58
CA SER A 532 -0.09 -1.59 -7.73
C SER A 532 -0.26 -2.25 -6.35
N GLN A 533 -1.53 -2.51 -5.96
CA GLN A 533 -1.89 -3.19 -4.73
C GLN A 533 -2.24 -4.67 -4.93
N LEU A 534 -2.44 -5.15 -6.16
CA LEU A 534 -3.00 -6.48 -6.41
C LEU A 534 -1.95 -7.58 -6.28
N ALA A 535 -0.75 -7.38 -6.81
CA ALA A 535 0.37 -8.28 -6.58
C ALA A 535 0.66 -8.36 -5.06
N ASP A 536 0.78 -7.21 -4.40
CA ASP A 536 0.98 -7.14 -2.94
C ASP A 536 -0.17 -7.79 -2.15
N THR A 537 -1.43 -7.59 -2.54
CA THR A 537 -2.59 -8.14 -1.84
C THR A 537 -2.73 -9.65 -2.08
N LEU A 538 -2.42 -10.14 -3.28
CA LEU A 538 -2.39 -11.57 -3.58
C LEU A 538 -1.20 -12.24 -2.88
N VAL A 539 -0.01 -11.66 -2.93
CA VAL A 539 1.18 -12.12 -2.17
C VAL A 539 0.87 -12.18 -0.67
N LYS A 540 0.15 -11.18 -0.12
CA LYS A 540 -0.31 -11.17 1.28
C LYS A 540 -1.24 -12.34 1.63
N THR A 541 -1.90 -12.95 0.66
CA THR A 541 -2.69 -14.18 0.85
C THR A 541 -1.89 -15.47 0.63
N VAL A 542 -0.78 -15.42 -0.11
CA VAL A 542 0.01 -16.59 -0.54
C VAL A 542 0.94 -17.08 0.55
N THR A 543 1.45 -16.15 1.35
CA THR A 543 2.22 -16.43 2.56
C THR A 543 1.37 -16.06 3.77
N GLY A 544 1.47 -16.79 4.88
CA GLY A 544 0.77 -16.51 6.15
C GLY A 544 1.17 -15.18 6.82
N ASN A 545 1.37 -14.13 6.04
CA ASN A 545 1.79 -12.76 6.36
C ASN A 545 0.72 -12.00 7.13
N SER A 546 -0.45 -12.60 7.34
CA SER A 546 -1.52 -12.00 8.07
C SER A 546 -1.98 -12.90 9.21
N VAL A 547 -2.28 -12.25 10.32
CA VAL A 547 -2.96 -12.87 11.44
C VAL A 547 -4.18 -12.03 11.77
N SER A 548 -5.31 -12.70 11.90
CA SER A 548 -6.56 -12.13 12.37
C SER A 548 -7.04 -12.88 13.61
N GLY A 549 -7.85 -12.21 14.40
CA GLY A 549 -8.48 -12.77 15.58
C GLY A 549 -9.37 -11.74 16.26
N ASP A 550 -9.77 -12.04 17.48
CA ASP A 550 -10.62 -11.16 18.28
C ASP A 550 -10.03 -11.02 19.69
N LEU A 551 -9.83 -9.76 20.10
CA LEU A 551 -9.32 -9.36 21.41
C LEU A 551 -10.37 -9.47 22.52
N LEU A 552 -11.68 -9.51 22.24
CA LEU A 552 -12.76 -9.55 23.22
C LEU A 552 -13.54 -10.88 23.27
N ASP A 553 -13.83 -11.57 22.15
CA ASP A 553 -14.59 -12.83 22.17
C ASP A 553 -14.33 -13.78 20.98
N GLY A 554 -13.07 -14.25 20.81
CA GLY A 554 -12.75 -15.20 19.73
C GLY A 554 -11.47 -16.02 19.88
N GLY A 555 -11.00 -16.27 21.10
CA GLY A 555 -9.86 -17.17 21.35
C GLY A 555 -8.73 -16.57 22.21
N PHE A 556 -8.75 -15.27 22.47
CA PHE A 556 -7.88 -14.60 23.45
C PHE A 556 -8.64 -14.24 24.73
N PRO A 557 -7.98 -14.16 25.90
CA PRO A 557 -8.67 -14.22 27.17
C PRO A 557 -8.91 -12.82 27.76
N ALA A 558 -9.21 -11.82 26.93
CA ALA A 558 -9.77 -10.59 27.45
C ALA A 558 -11.28 -10.76 27.63
N SER A 559 -11.85 -10.11 28.64
CA SER A 559 -13.28 -10.17 28.94
C SER A 559 -13.66 -8.85 29.60
N ALA A 560 -14.71 -8.22 29.08
CA ALA A 560 -15.25 -7.01 29.68
C ALA A 560 -16.06 -7.28 30.95
N GLY A 561 -16.67 -8.47 31.11
CA GLY A 561 -17.51 -8.79 32.28
C GLY A 561 -19.00 -8.91 31.93
N ALA A 562 -19.86 -8.97 32.95
CA ALA A 562 -21.31 -9.18 32.81
C ALA A 562 -22.07 -8.00 32.20
N ASP A 563 -21.48 -6.82 32.20
CA ASP A 563 -22.00 -5.55 31.70
C ASP A 563 -21.60 -5.26 30.25
N GLY A 564 -20.69 -6.05 29.67
CA GLY A 564 -20.16 -5.88 28.32
C GLY A 564 -19.10 -4.77 28.26
N GLY A 565 -18.43 -4.60 27.12
CA GLY A 565 -17.39 -3.58 27.00
C GLY A 565 -16.84 -3.44 25.59
N TRP A 566 -15.77 -2.67 25.46
CA TRP A 566 -15.15 -2.33 24.18
C TRP A 566 -13.63 -2.13 24.36
N ILE A 567 -12.90 -2.06 23.25
CA ILE A 567 -11.49 -1.66 23.25
C ILE A 567 -11.43 -0.14 23.31
N SER A 568 -10.98 0.42 24.43
CA SER A 568 -10.92 1.88 24.60
C SER A 568 -9.60 2.49 24.13
N GLN A 569 -8.53 1.68 24.08
CA GLN A 569 -7.22 2.13 23.64
C GLN A 569 -6.40 1.01 23.01
N ILE A 570 -5.70 1.34 21.92
CA ILE A 570 -4.60 0.59 21.33
C ILE A 570 -3.33 1.46 21.38
N SER A 571 -2.18 0.86 21.64
CA SER A 571 -0.89 1.53 21.60
C SER A 571 0.14 0.66 20.90
N ILE A 572 0.71 1.20 19.84
CA ILE A 572 1.74 0.58 19.00
C ILE A 572 2.75 1.67 18.59
N ASP A 573 4.03 1.34 18.50
CA ASP A 573 5.13 2.28 18.18
C ASP A 573 5.19 3.53 19.07
N GLY A 574 4.70 3.42 20.32
CA GLY A 574 4.63 4.53 21.27
C GLY A 574 3.53 5.55 20.98
N VAL A 575 2.65 5.30 20.00
CA VAL A 575 1.48 6.13 19.68
C VAL A 575 0.22 5.51 20.29
N ASN A 576 -0.60 6.33 20.95
CA ASN A 576 -1.88 5.90 21.52
C ASN A 576 -3.04 6.25 20.59
N TYR A 577 -3.86 5.25 20.28
CA TYR A 577 -5.10 5.33 19.54
C TYR A 577 -6.24 5.07 20.52
N THR A 578 -7.09 6.07 20.72
CA THR A 578 -8.15 6.04 21.75
C THR A 578 -9.51 6.14 21.11
N PHE A 579 -10.48 5.43 21.68
CA PHE A 579 -11.88 5.49 21.29
C PHE A 579 -12.77 5.69 22.52
N ASN A 580 -13.63 6.71 22.45
CA ASN A 580 -14.64 6.95 23.47
C ASN A 580 -16.02 6.66 22.88
N GLN A 581 -16.60 5.53 23.26
CA GLN A 581 -17.90 5.07 22.79
C GLN A 581 -19.05 6.01 23.22
N GLN A 582 -18.96 6.66 24.38
CA GLN A 582 -20.01 7.56 24.89
C GLN A 582 -20.13 8.85 24.07
N THR A 583 -19.02 9.37 23.56
CA THR A 583 -19.01 10.56 22.69
C THR A 583 -18.92 10.22 21.20
N ASN A 584 -18.71 8.94 20.87
CA ASN A 584 -18.31 8.46 19.56
C ASN A 584 -17.19 9.31 18.94
N THR A 585 -16.09 9.46 19.69
CA THR A 585 -14.93 10.24 19.26
C THR A 585 -13.66 9.43 19.40
N ALA A 586 -12.88 9.40 18.33
CA ALA A 586 -11.55 8.80 18.32
C ALA A 586 -10.46 9.89 18.32
N SER A 587 -9.29 9.58 18.89
CA SER A 587 -8.13 10.47 18.91
C SER A 587 -6.84 9.66 18.79
N ALA A 588 -5.92 10.14 17.95
CA ALA A 588 -4.58 9.59 17.75
C ALA A 588 -3.49 10.66 17.97
N GLY A 589 -2.30 10.21 18.37
CA GLY A 589 -1.12 11.08 18.57
C GLY A 589 -0.34 11.44 17.30
N SER A 590 -0.53 10.72 16.18
CA SER A 590 0.18 10.92 14.91
C SER A 590 -0.73 10.67 13.68
N ALA A 591 -0.26 11.01 12.49
CA ALA A 591 -1.03 10.93 11.22
C ALA A 591 -0.94 9.57 10.49
N LEU A 592 -0.26 8.56 11.05
CA LEU A 592 -0.03 7.25 10.40
C LEU A 592 -1.21 6.27 10.51
N ALA A 593 -2.41 6.76 10.80
CA ALA A 593 -3.60 5.92 10.93
C ALA A 593 -4.87 6.63 10.48
N SER A 594 -5.84 5.86 10.00
CA SER A 594 -7.20 6.31 9.69
C SER A 594 -8.21 5.64 10.61
N PHE A 595 -9.29 6.37 10.93
CA PHE A 595 -10.42 5.85 11.71
C PHE A 595 -11.72 6.00 10.93
N ASP A 596 -12.45 4.91 10.75
CA ASP A 596 -13.80 4.96 10.19
C ASP A 596 -14.82 5.22 11.30
N THR A 597 -15.49 6.38 11.25
CA THR A 597 -16.48 6.79 12.24
C THR A 597 -17.81 6.01 12.18
N THR A 598 -18.02 5.19 11.16
CA THR A 598 -19.23 4.39 10.95
C THR A 598 -19.06 2.99 11.50
N THR A 599 -17.93 2.36 11.20
CA THR A 599 -17.58 0.99 11.60
C THR A 599 -16.72 0.94 12.87
N HIS A 600 -16.21 2.09 13.33
CA HIS A 600 -15.32 2.22 14.49
C HIS A 600 -14.01 1.44 14.39
N VAL A 601 -13.53 1.23 13.15
CA VAL A 601 -12.27 0.53 12.86
C VAL A 601 -11.11 1.53 12.76
N TRP A 602 -10.03 1.24 13.48
CA TRP A 602 -8.72 1.85 13.25
C TRP A 602 -7.94 1.06 12.20
N THR A 603 -7.27 1.76 11.27
CA THR A 603 -6.25 1.20 10.37
C THR A 603 -4.94 1.92 10.65
N ILE A 604 -3.92 1.20 11.10
CA ILE A 604 -2.67 1.74 11.64
C ILE A 604 -1.49 1.15 10.86
N ALA A 605 -0.66 2.00 10.26
CA ALA A 605 0.63 1.58 9.70
C ALA A 605 1.68 1.53 10.82
N THR A 606 2.46 0.46 10.86
CA THR A 606 3.47 0.17 11.89
C THR A 606 4.88 0.53 11.41
N ALA A 607 5.80 0.77 12.34
CA ALA A 607 7.17 1.15 12.03
C ALA A 607 7.97 0.06 11.30
N ASN A 608 7.59 -1.21 11.46
CA ASN A 608 8.19 -2.34 10.72
C ASN A 608 7.49 -2.62 9.38
N GLY A 609 6.63 -1.71 8.92
CA GLY A 609 5.99 -1.77 7.59
C GLY A 609 4.65 -2.47 7.55
N GLY A 610 4.21 -3.16 8.62
CA GLY A 610 2.91 -3.83 8.67
C GLY A 610 1.71 -2.89 8.84
N ILE A 611 0.50 -3.39 8.58
CA ILE A 611 -0.78 -2.69 8.77
C ILE A 611 -1.63 -3.46 9.78
N LEU A 612 -2.00 -2.80 10.88
CA LEU A 612 -2.92 -3.30 11.90
C LEU A 612 -4.31 -2.67 11.73
N THR A 613 -5.35 -3.48 11.62
CA THR A 613 -6.75 -3.05 11.76
C THR A 613 -7.34 -3.55 13.07
N VAL A 614 -8.10 -2.72 13.77
CA VAL A 614 -8.83 -3.12 14.99
C VAL A 614 -10.21 -2.47 15.01
N ASP A 615 -11.26 -3.28 15.11
CA ASP A 615 -12.61 -2.83 15.47
C ASP A 615 -12.68 -2.58 16.97
N MET A 616 -12.98 -1.33 17.34
CA MET A 616 -12.96 -0.90 18.74
C MET A 616 -14.19 -1.34 19.53
N ASP A 617 -15.29 -1.72 18.88
CA ASP A 617 -16.50 -2.23 19.53
C ASP A 617 -16.43 -3.75 19.71
N SER A 618 -16.06 -4.49 18.66
CA SER A 618 -16.07 -5.96 18.68
C SER A 618 -14.77 -6.58 19.19
N GLY A 619 -13.62 -5.89 19.05
CA GLY A 619 -12.30 -6.44 19.36
C GLY A 619 -11.66 -7.22 18.21
N GLU A 620 -12.35 -7.38 17.07
CA GLU A 620 -11.81 -8.01 15.87
C GLU A 620 -10.59 -7.25 15.35
N TYR A 621 -9.51 -7.96 15.06
CA TYR A 621 -8.29 -7.38 14.55
C TYR A 621 -7.74 -8.18 13.37
N SER A 622 -6.96 -7.49 12.53
CA SER A 622 -6.07 -8.12 11.55
C SER A 622 -4.73 -7.39 11.54
N TYR A 623 -3.64 -8.13 11.47
CA TYR A 623 -2.30 -7.59 11.28
C TYR A 623 -1.70 -8.20 10.02
N ASN A 624 -1.25 -7.35 9.10
CA ASN A 624 -0.58 -7.76 7.87
C ASN A 624 0.88 -7.28 7.89
N VAL A 625 1.82 -8.17 7.63
CA VAL A 625 3.23 -7.81 7.39
C VAL A 625 3.32 -7.04 6.06
N GLY A 626 4.03 -5.92 6.06
CA GLY A 626 4.20 -5.11 4.85
C GLY A 626 5.46 -5.45 4.07
N ASP A 627 5.49 -4.99 2.82
CA ASP A 627 6.42 -5.44 1.79
C ASP A 627 7.87 -4.97 2.04
N SER A 628 8.07 -4.03 2.96
CA SER A 628 9.40 -3.56 3.41
C SER A 628 9.96 -4.32 4.62
N ALA A 629 9.19 -5.24 5.21
CA ALA A 629 9.59 -5.96 6.41
C ALA A 629 10.67 -7.02 6.08
N SER A 630 11.75 -7.09 6.86
CA SER A 630 12.81 -8.08 6.65
C SER A 630 13.44 -8.56 7.96
N GLY A 631 13.87 -9.82 7.99
CA GLY A 631 14.42 -10.47 9.18
C GLY A 631 13.37 -10.77 10.25
N THR A 632 13.83 -11.01 11.47
CA THR A 632 12.96 -11.35 12.61
C THR A 632 12.69 -10.13 13.48
N PHE A 633 11.42 -9.80 13.73
CA PHE A 633 10.98 -8.72 14.62
C PHE A 633 9.71 -9.11 15.40
N THR A 634 9.37 -8.32 16.41
CA THR A 634 8.15 -8.51 17.22
C THR A 634 7.40 -7.19 17.26
N GLU A 635 6.14 -7.20 16.86
CA GLU A 635 5.22 -6.09 17.11
C GLU A 635 4.64 -6.18 18.51
N GLU A 636 4.70 -5.08 19.25
CA GLU A 636 4.14 -4.98 20.60
C GLU A 636 2.90 -4.09 20.59
N ILE A 637 1.72 -4.70 20.66
CA ILE A 637 0.42 -4.04 20.65
C ILE A 637 -0.14 -4.04 22.07
N ASN A 638 -0.09 -2.90 22.72
CA ASN A 638 -0.71 -2.73 24.03
C ASN A 638 -2.18 -2.36 23.85
N TYR A 639 -3.09 -3.06 24.52
CA TYR A 639 -4.52 -2.82 24.40
C TYR A 639 -5.15 -2.62 25.79
N THR A 640 -6.22 -1.83 25.83
CA THR A 640 -7.03 -1.59 27.03
C THR A 640 -8.49 -1.90 26.73
N VAL A 641 -9.05 -2.80 27.53
CA VAL A 641 -10.48 -3.08 27.57
C VAL A 641 -11.12 -2.18 28.61
N THR A 642 -12.27 -1.60 28.27
CA THR A 642 -13.13 -0.88 29.19
C THR A 642 -14.50 -1.53 29.19
N ASP A 643 -15.03 -1.78 30.38
CA ASP A 643 -16.37 -2.34 30.55
C ASP A 643 -17.46 -1.25 30.56
N GLY A 644 -18.70 -1.67 30.78
CA GLY A 644 -19.90 -0.85 30.67
C GLY A 644 -20.00 0.23 31.74
N ASP A 645 -19.31 0.07 32.87
CA ASP A 645 -19.33 1.04 33.97
C ASP A 645 -18.07 1.94 34.07
N GLY A 646 -16.99 1.54 33.39
CA GLY A 646 -15.81 2.35 33.10
C GLY A 646 -14.52 1.84 33.74
N ASP A 647 -14.56 0.66 34.34
CA ASP A 647 -13.39 -0.05 34.80
C ASP A 647 -12.51 -0.51 33.63
N THR A 648 -11.21 -0.69 33.88
CA THR A 648 -10.22 -0.89 32.82
C THR A 648 -9.24 -2.01 33.14
N ALA A 649 -8.91 -2.78 32.11
CA ALA A 649 -7.83 -3.76 32.15
C ALA A 649 -6.97 -3.62 30.89
N SER A 650 -5.66 -3.66 31.05
CA SER A 650 -4.71 -3.55 29.94
C SER A 650 -3.76 -4.72 29.92
N ASN A 651 -3.37 -5.15 28.71
CA ASN A 651 -2.30 -6.09 28.52
C ASN A 651 -1.63 -5.89 27.16
N THR A 652 -0.65 -6.73 26.87
CA THR A 652 0.13 -6.69 25.64
C THR A 652 -0.17 -7.92 24.80
N PHE A 653 -0.52 -7.68 23.54
CA PHE A 653 -0.58 -8.65 22.46
C PHE A 653 0.67 -8.48 21.60
N THR A 654 1.36 -9.57 21.30
CA THR A 654 2.56 -9.53 20.46
C THR A 654 2.38 -10.33 19.18
N VAL A 655 2.83 -9.79 18.05
CA VAL A 655 2.96 -10.54 16.80
C VAL A 655 4.45 -10.73 16.52
N ASP A 656 4.94 -11.96 16.67
CA ASP A 656 6.30 -12.30 16.27
C ASP A 656 6.33 -12.58 14.77
N VAL A 657 7.16 -11.84 14.04
CA VAL A 657 7.31 -11.99 12.59
C VAL A 657 8.73 -12.48 12.31
N ASP A 658 8.84 -13.62 11.64
CA ASP A 658 10.09 -14.13 11.09
C ASP A 658 10.02 -14.10 9.56
N VAL A 659 10.68 -13.12 8.95
CA VAL A 659 10.79 -13.01 7.50
C VAL A 659 12.13 -13.61 7.07
N GLU A 660 12.12 -14.84 6.55
CA GLU A 660 13.24 -15.30 5.71
C GLU A 660 13.28 -14.41 4.45
N LEU A 661 14.44 -14.27 3.79
CA LEU A 661 14.53 -13.51 2.53
C LEU A 661 13.35 -13.87 1.63
N SER A 662 12.64 -12.87 1.10
CA SER A 662 11.54 -13.08 0.15
C SER A 662 11.97 -14.11 -0.88
N THR A 663 11.15 -15.13 -1.09
CA THR A 663 11.48 -16.22 -2.01
C THR A 663 11.64 -15.65 -3.41
N LEU A 664 12.70 -16.03 -4.12
CA LEU A 664 12.87 -15.62 -5.52
C LEU A 664 11.70 -16.20 -6.33
N VAL A 665 10.89 -15.33 -6.93
CA VAL A 665 9.79 -15.68 -7.82
C VAL A 665 10.24 -15.36 -9.24
N VAL A 666 10.35 -16.39 -10.07
CA VAL A 666 10.74 -16.25 -11.48
C VAL A 666 9.50 -16.46 -12.32
N SER A 667 9.12 -15.44 -13.09
CA SER A 667 7.81 -15.37 -13.76
C SER A 667 7.88 -15.90 -15.18
N ASP A 668 6.80 -16.49 -15.68
CA ASP A 668 6.75 -16.92 -17.07
C ASP A 668 6.70 -15.71 -18.00
N ASN A 669 7.44 -15.78 -19.12
CA ASN A 669 7.59 -14.67 -20.05
C ASN A 669 6.95 -14.98 -21.41
N LEU A 670 6.31 -13.98 -22.02
CA LEU A 670 5.81 -14.05 -23.39
C LEU A 670 6.60 -13.09 -24.28
N VAL A 671 7.37 -13.63 -25.22
CA VAL A 671 8.15 -12.86 -26.18
C VAL A 671 7.43 -12.84 -27.52
N ILE A 672 7.24 -11.66 -28.10
CA ILE A 672 6.71 -11.46 -29.45
C ILE A 672 7.83 -10.86 -30.31
N THR A 673 8.16 -11.49 -31.43
CA THR A 673 9.23 -11.00 -32.31
C THR A 673 8.95 -11.32 -33.77
N ASN A 674 9.47 -10.51 -34.69
CA ASN A 674 9.49 -10.80 -36.12
C ASN A 674 10.81 -11.46 -36.58
N GLN A 675 11.69 -11.80 -35.64
CA GLN A 675 13.00 -12.39 -35.92
C GLN A 675 12.96 -13.93 -35.84
N ASP A 676 13.70 -14.60 -36.73
CA ASP A 676 13.91 -16.06 -36.65
C ASP A 676 14.91 -16.41 -35.53
N SER A 677 15.94 -15.57 -35.35
CA SER A 677 16.91 -15.67 -34.26
C SER A 677 16.89 -14.35 -33.50
N VAL A 678 16.52 -14.40 -32.24
CA VAL A 678 16.36 -13.25 -31.36
C VAL A 678 17.32 -13.34 -30.17
N ASP A 679 17.95 -12.22 -29.82
CA ASP A 679 18.78 -12.09 -28.63
C ASP A 679 17.96 -11.37 -27.56
N ILE A 680 17.56 -12.11 -26.52
CA ILE A 680 16.67 -11.61 -25.47
C ILE A 680 17.54 -11.22 -24.27
N PRO A 681 17.59 -9.94 -23.88
CA PRO A 681 18.37 -9.51 -22.73
C PRO A 681 17.90 -10.17 -21.42
N ASP A 682 18.83 -10.44 -20.51
CA ASP A 682 18.49 -11.02 -19.21
C ASP A 682 17.62 -10.08 -18.36
N TRP A 683 17.91 -8.78 -18.37
CA TRP A 683 17.09 -7.76 -17.68
C TRP A 683 15.64 -7.74 -18.15
N ALA A 684 15.38 -8.02 -19.43
CA ALA A 684 14.02 -8.06 -19.98
C ALA A 684 13.27 -9.30 -19.45
N LEU A 685 13.95 -10.45 -19.38
CA LEU A 685 13.39 -11.66 -18.76
C LEU A 685 13.12 -11.50 -17.26
N PHE A 686 13.83 -10.58 -16.61
CA PHE A 686 13.70 -10.32 -15.19
C PHE A 686 12.73 -9.18 -14.86
N ALA A 687 12.15 -8.51 -15.86
CA ALA A 687 11.33 -7.33 -15.66
C ALA A 687 10.11 -7.60 -14.77
N ASN A 688 9.58 -8.84 -14.82
CA ASN A 688 8.46 -9.29 -14.02
C ASN A 688 8.86 -10.31 -12.91
N ASP A 689 10.16 -10.50 -12.66
CA ASP A 689 10.65 -11.35 -11.56
C ASP A 689 10.63 -10.56 -10.24
N SER A 690 10.31 -11.22 -9.12
CA SER A 690 10.20 -10.56 -7.80
C SER A 690 10.85 -11.37 -6.67
N GLY A 691 10.97 -10.73 -5.49
CA GLY A 691 11.56 -11.32 -4.30
C GLY A 691 13.10 -11.33 -4.28
N ALA A 692 13.67 -12.03 -3.29
CA ALA A 692 15.10 -12.01 -2.99
C ALA A 692 15.68 -10.59 -2.84
N ASP A 693 14.95 -9.72 -2.13
CA ASP A 693 15.20 -8.28 -2.07
C ASP A 693 16.65 -7.91 -1.76
N GLY A 694 17.16 -6.92 -2.50
CA GLY A 694 18.53 -6.42 -2.37
C GLY A 694 19.60 -7.34 -2.99
N GLN A 695 19.21 -8.44 -3.63
CA GLN A 695 20.12 -9.28 -4.40
C GLN A 695 20.06 -8.98 -5.90
N THR A 696 21.19 -9.15 -6.57
CA THR A 696 21.26 -9.07 -8.04
C THR A 696 20.80 -10.39 -8.66
N TYR A 697 19.89 -10.31 -9.62
CA TYR A 697 19.48 -11.43 -10.44
C TYR A 697 20.56 -11.80 -11.44
N THR A 698 20.71 -13.09 -11.71
CA THR A 698 21.76 -13.60 -12.60
C THR A 698 21.22 -14.78 -13.38
N LEU A 699 21.27 -14.67 -14.71
CA LEU A 699 20.95 -15.77 -15.61
C LEU A 699 22.03 -16.85 -15.51
N THR A 700 21.64 -18.06 -15.15
CA THR A 700 22.59 -19.17 -14.93
C THR A 700 22.49 -20.28 -15.97
N ASP A 701 21.31 -20.52 -16.54
CA ASP A 701 21.09 -21.53 -17.58
C ASP A 701 19.89 -21.17 -18.46
N ALA A 702 19.88 -21.69 -19.69
CA ALA A 702 18.74 -21.65 -20.60
C ALA A 702 18.68 -22.92 -21.46
N THR A 703 17.52 -23.58 -21.51
CA THR A 703 17.37 -24.88 -22.18
C THR A 703 16.06 -25.00 -22.97
N SER A 704 16.13 -25.62 -24.16
CA SER A 704 14.96 -25.95 -24.99
C SER A 704 15.05 -27.40 -25.45
N THR A 705 13.89 -28.01 -25.72
CA THR A 705 13.79 -29.40 -26.24
C THR A 705 13.46 -29.46 -27.73
N THR A 706 12.94 -28.38 -28.29
CA THR A 706 12.49 -28.27 -29.69
C THR A 706 13.44 -27.42 -30.52
N ASP A 707 13.93 -26.33 -29.95
CA ASP A 707 14.66 -25.27 -30.66
C ASP A 707 16.08 -25.08 -30.13
N THR A 708 16.84 -24.19 -30.77
CA THR A 708 18.21 -23.92 -30.35
C THR A 708 18.24 -22.72 -29.42
N VAL A 709 18.72 -22.94 -28.19
CA VAL A 709 18.90 -21.86 -27.21
C VAL A 709 20.33 -21.88 -26.69
N SER A 710 20.90 -20.69 -26.46
CA SER A 710 22.21 -20.53 -25.85
C SER A 710 22.33 -19.23 -25.08
N VAL A 711 22.96 -19.29 -23.91
CA VAL A 711 23.30 -18.11 -23.11
C VAL A 711 24.56 -17.43 -23.68
N SER A 712 24.50 -16.12 -23.92
CA SER A 712 25.56 -15.31 -24.52
C SER A 712 25.92 -14.08 -23.68
N GLY A 713 26.51 -14.30 -22.51
CA GLY A 713 26.78 -13.19 -21.58
C GLY A 713 25.51 -12.85 -20.81
N SER A 714 25.00 -11.62 -20.97
CA SER A 714 23.78 -11.10 -20.33
C SER A 714 22.54 -11.20 -21.23
N SER A 715 22.47 -12.27 -22.03
CA SER A 715 21.35 -12.49 -22.94
C SER A 715 21.16 -13.97 -23.27
N VAL A 716 19.95 -14.30 -23.71
CA VAL A 716 19.58 -15.59 -24.26
C VAL A 716 19.36 -15.44 -25.76
N ASN A 717 20.19 -16.11 -26.56
CA ASN A 717 19.93 -16.24 -28.00
C ASN A 717 19.02 -17.45 -28.24
N PHE A 718 17.82 -17.18 -28.75
CA PHE A 718 16.84 -18.18 -29.19
C PHE A 718 16.76 -18.19 -30.71
N ASP A 719 16.98 -19.35 -31.34
CA ASP A 719 16.93 -19.56 -32.79
C ASP A 719 15.81 -20.56 -33.10
N ASP A 720 14.70 -20.02 -33.61
CA ASP A 720 13.54 -20.77 -34.08
C ASP A 720 13.88 -21.42 -35.42
N THR A 721 13.97 -22.74 -35.42
CA THR A 721 14.44 -23.48 -36.60
C THR A 721 13.38 -23.66 -37.69
N ASP A 722 12.11 -23.35 -37.42
CA ASP A 722 11.01 -23.53 -38.36
C ASP A 722 10.01 -22.35 -38.46
N SER A 723 10.33 -21.22 -37.83
CA SER A 723 9.62 -19.93 -37.87
C SER A 723 8.14 -20.05 -37.45
N ASN A 724 7.85 -20.90 -36.47
CA ASN A 724 6.50 -21.13 -35.95
C ASN A 724 6.29 -20.60 -34.52
N GLY A 725 7.31 -20.00 -33.92
CA GLY A 725 7.43 -19.77 -32.50
C GLY A 725 8.05 -20.97 -31.78
N GLY A 726 8.09 -20.91 -30.45
CA GLY A 726 8.61 -22.00 -29.64
C GLY A 726 8.64 -21.66 -28.16
N SER A 727 9.40 -22.43 -27.38
CA SER A 727 9.61 -22.13 -25.98
C SER A 727 10.96 -22.64 -25.47
N PHE A 728 11.44 -22.02 -24.39
CA PHE A 728 12.60 -22.47 -23.64
C PHE A 728 12.39 -22.18 -22.15
N ASN A 729 13.14 -22.85 -21.29
CA ASN A 729 13.18 -22.53 -19.86
C ASN A 729 14.47 -21.79 -19.54
N TYR A 730 14.42 -20.83 -18.63
CA TYR A 730 15.60 -20.16 -18.08
C TYR A 730 15.69 -20.36 -16.57
N GLN A 731 16.89 -20.19 -16.01
CA GLN A 731 17.12 -20.25 -14.58
C GLN A 731 17.72 -18.94 -14.08
N ASN A 732 17.00 -18.28 -13.18
CA ASN A 732 17.46 -17.09 -12.46
C ASN A 732 18.04 -17.49 -11.09
N GLN A 733 19.04 -16.74 -10.63
CA GLN A 733 19.68 -16.89 -9.34
C GLN A 733 19.79 -15.53 -8.66
N ALA A 734 19.34 -15.47 -7.41
CA ALA A 734 19.46 -14.31 -6.53
C ALA A 734 20.10 -14.74 -5.20
N GLY A 735 21.36 -14.34 -4.98
CA GLY A 735 22.13 -14.80 -3.82
C GLY A 735 22.32 -16.32 -3.80
N THR A 736 21.66 -17.02 -2.87
CA THR A 736 21.65 -18.50 -2.79
C THR A 736 20.38 -19.14 -3.34
N GLN A 737 19.37 -18.34 -3.69
CA GLN A 737 18.10 -18.81 -4.24
C GLN A 737 18.24 -19.04 -5.74
N THR A 738 17.55 -20.06 -6.25
CA THR A 738 17.53 -20.37 -7.68
C THR A 738 16.15 -20.89 -8.03
N ASP A 739 15.56 -20.35 -9.08
CA ASP A 739 14.27 -20.78 -9.59
C ASP A 739 14.23 -20.67 -11.12
N SER A 740 13.22 -21.22 -11.77
CA SER A 740 13.17 -21.37 -13.23
C SER A 740 11.77 -21.16 -13.78
N ALA A 741 11.67 -20.41 -14.86
CA ALA A 741 10.41 -20.17 -15.57
C ALA A 741 10.51 -20.48 -17.06
N ASN A 742 9.35 -20.50 -17.70
CA ASN A 742 9.21 -20.71 -19.13
C ASN A 742 9.16 -19.37 -19.88
N VAL A 743 9.81 -19.35 -21.04
CA VAL A 743 9.65 -18.29 -22.04
C VAL A 743 8.94 -18.89 -23.24
N SER A 744 7.76 -18.37 -23.55
CA SER A 744 7.04 -18.66 -24.78
C SER A 744 7.36 -17.60 -25.82
N VAL A 745 7.76 -18.02 -27.02
CA VAL A 745 8.17 -17.12 -28.10
C VAL A 745 7.17 -17.24 -29.25
N THR A 746 6.57 -16.12 -29.63
CA THR A 746 5.66 -16.00 -30.78
C THR A 746 6.35 -15.27 -31.92
N HIS A 747 6.52 -15.96 -33.05
CA HIS A 747 7.04 -15.35 -34.27
C HIS A 747 5.91 -14.73 -35.11
N VAL A 748 5.99 -13.42 -35.38
CA VAL A 748 5.04 -12.69 -36.24
C VAL A 748 5.67 -12.36 -37.60
N ASN A 749 4.84 -12.35 -38.66
CA ASN A 749 5.32 -12.02 -40.00
C ASN A 749 5.09 -10.53 -40.29
N GLY A 750 6.16 -9.79 -40.59
CA GLY A 750 6.10 -8.38 -40.98
C GLY A 750 6.68 -7.45 -39.93
N SER A 751 6.40 -6.16 -40.09
CA SER A 751 6.96 -5.08 -39.28
C SER A 751 5.99 -4.50 -38.25
N VAL A 752 4.97 -5.25 -37.89
CA VAL A 752 3.96 -4.82 -36.90
C VAL A 752 3.91 -5.89 -35.83
N LEU A 753 4.33 -5.52 -34.62
CA LEU A 753 4.30 -6.34 -33.41
C LEU A 753 3.24 -5.70 -32.51
N GLU A 754 2.20 -6.46 -32.18
CA GLU A 754 1.11 -6.01 -31.32
C GLU A 754 1.06 -6.96 -30.13
N GLY A 755 1.16 -6.41 -28.93
CA GLY A 755 0.93 -7.11 -27.67
C GLY A 755 -0.55 -7.16 -27.32
N SER A 756 -0.83 -7.55 -26.09
CA SER A 756 -2.17 -7.81 -25.58
C SER A 756 -2.43 -7.04 -24.29
N PHE A 757 -2.86 -7.73 -23.23
CA PHE A 757 -3.05 -7.19 -21.90
C PHE A 757 -2.04 -7.77 -20.89
N ARG A 758 -1.21 -8.74 -21.30
CA ARG A 758 -0.25 -9.41 -20.43
C ARG A 758 1.07 -8.66 -20.51
N ASP A 759 1.93 -8.86 -19.52
CA ASP A 759 3.26 -8.25 -19.48
C ASP A 759 4.18 -8.98 -20.48
N GLU A 760 4.37 -8.38 -21.65
CA GLU A 760 5.01 -9.01 -22.81
C GLU A 760 6.33 -8.35 -23.18
N ILE A 761 7.22 -9.14 -23.78
CA ILE A 761 8.50 -8.65 -24.31
C ILE A 761 8.38 -8.62 -25.84
N LEU A 762 8.31 -7.43 -26.43
CA LEU A 762 8.23 -7.25 -27.88
C LEU A 762 9.58 -6.82 -28.43
N ILE A 763 10.15 -7.62 -29.35
CA ILE A 763 11.50 -7.37 -29.89
C ILE A 763 11.46 -7.25 -31.41
N GLY A 764 11.69 -6.02 -31.89
CA GLY A 764 11.82 -5.67 -33.31
C GLY A 764 13.11 -6.20 -33.94
N GLY A 765 13.13 -6.26 -35.27
CA GLY A 765 14.22 -6.73 -36.09
C GLY A 765 15.19 -5.63 -36.49
N ASN A 766 15.77 -5.74 -37.69
CA ASN A 766 16.63 -4.67 -38.25
C ASN A 766 15.89 -3.79 -39.27
N ASP A 767 14.65 -4.13 -39.58
CA ASP A 767 13.77 -3.33 -40.43
C ASP A 767 13.09 -2.24 -39.59
N VAL A 768 12.30 -1.35 -40.19
CA VAL A 768 11.51 -0.38 -39.43
C VAL A 768 10.27 -1.07 -38.92
N ASP A 769 10.17 -1.25 -37.61
CA ASP A 769 9.02 -1.86 -36.98
C ASP A 769 8.07 -0.85 -36.32
N PHE A 770 6.84 -1.28 -36.18
CA PHE A 770 5.81 -0.64 -35.36
C PHE A 770 5.51 -1.63 -34.24
N ILE A 771 5.94 -1.28 -33.04
CA ILE A 771 5.82 -2.12 -31.86
C ILE A 771 4.81 -1.44 -30.94
N SER A 772 3.72 -2.13 -30.61
CA SER A 772 2.71 -1.66 -29.67
C SER A 772 2.57 -2.68 -28.54
N GLY A 773 2.80 -2.29 -27.29
CA GLY A 773 2.63 -3.14 -26.11
C GLY A 773 1.16 -3.44 -25.85
N GLY A 774 0.36 -2.39 -25.70
CA GLY A 774 -1.08 -2.52 -25.50
C GLY A 774 -1.44 -2.15 -24.09
N ALA A 775 -1.91 -3.12 -23.30
CA ALA A 775 -2.14 -2.94 -21.88
C ALA A 775 -1.23 -3.89 -21.09
N GLY A 776 -0.87 -3.54 -19.86
CA GLY A 776 0.10 -4.28 -19.07
C GLY A 776 1.42 -3.54 -18.98
N ASN A 777 2.37 -4.10 -18.26
CA ASN A 777 3.71 -3.55 -18.10
C ASN A 777 4.62 -4.27 -19.10
N ASP A 778 4.78 -3.70 -20.28
CA ASP A 778 5.43 -4.31 -21.42
C ASP A 778 6.90 -3.86 -21.56
N VAL A 779 7.71 -4.72 -22.16
CA VAL A 779 9.09 -4.42 -22.53
C VAL A 779 9.20 -4.37 -24.06
N LEU A 780 9.41 -3.19 -24.61
CA LEU A 780 9.53 -2.95 -26.05
C LEU A 780 11.00 -2.68 -26.39
N ILE A 781 11.56 -3.50 -27.27
CA ILE A 781 12.94 -3.39 -27.73
C ILE A 781 12.96 -3.20 -29.24
N GLY A 782 13.36 -2.00 -29.66
CA GLY A 782 13.59 -1.62 -31.04
C GLY A 782 14.87 -2.22 -31.61
N GLY A 783 15.04 -2.02 -32.90
CA GLY A 783 16.13 -2.53 -33.70
C GLY A 783 17.29 -1.57 -33.79
N VAL A 784 17.94 -1.62 -34.96
CA VAL A 784 18.95 -0.63 -35.37
C VAL A 784 18.32 0.56 -36.10
N GLY A 785 16.99 0.75 -35.96
CA GLY A 785 16.26 1.84 -36.58
C GLY A 785 16.66 2.02 -38.04
N GLY A 786 16.27 1.07 -38.89
CA GLY A 786 16.60 1.19 -40.31
C GLY A 786 16.03 2.49 -40.88
N SER A 787 16.78 3.25 -41.68
CA SER A 787 16.12 4.17 -42.60
C SER A 787 15.41 3.31 -43.64
N PHE A 788 14.13 2.99 -43.41
CA PHE A 788 13.30 2.52 -44.51
C PHE A 788 13.15 3.71 -45.44
N ASP A 789 13.87 3.67 -46.57
CA ASP A 789 13.47 4.45 -47.73
C ASP A 789 12.09 3.93 -48.11
N ALA A 790 11.03 4.55 -47.55
CA ALA A 790 9.64 4.37 -48.01
C ALA A 790 9.48 4.69 -49.51
N GLY A 791 10.57 5.11 -50.12
CA GLY A 791 10.76 5.41 -51.49
C GLY A 791 11.03 6.88 -51.58
N TYR A 792 12.14 7.23 -52.21
CA TYR A 792 12.37 8.59 -52.63
C TYR A 792 11.15 9.07 -53.43
N ARG A 793 10.61 10.23 -53.06
CA ARG A 793 9.62 10.97 -53.84
C ARG A 793 10.39 12.03 -54.59
N GLN A 794 10.68 11.79 -55.86
CA GLN A 794 11.37 12.75 -56.71
C GLN A 794 10.40 13.31 -57.75
N VAL A 795 10.29 14.64 -57.76
CA VAL A 795 9.61 15.38 -58.82
C VAL A 795 10.65 16.12 -59.62
N THR A 796 10.72 15.82 -60.92
CA THR A 796 11.46 16.64 -61.87
C THR A 796 10.50 17.52 -62.66
N ALA A 797 10.54 18.82 -62.39
CA ALA A 797 9.84 19.84 -63.15
C ALA A 797 10.76 20.42 -64.23
N SER A 798 10.27 20.59 -65.45
CA SER A 798 11.04 21.19 -66.54
C SER A 798 10.20 22.06 -67.45
N VAL A 799 10.84 23.08 -68.00
CA VAL A 799 10.31 23.96 -69.05
C VAL A 799 11.26 23.86 -70.25
N ALA A 800 10.77 23.31 -71.35
CA ALA A 800 11.57 23.15 -72.57
C ALA A 800 11.94 24.51 -73.18
N SER A 801 12.89 24.50 -74.13
CA SER A 801 13.30 25.70 -74.87
C SER A 801 12.18 26.21 -75.81
N GLY A 802 11.27 27.02 -75.29
CA GLY A 802 10.19 27.70 -76.01
C GLY A 802 10.41 29.21 -76.13
N GLN A 803 9.62 29.89 -76.98
CA GLN A 803 9.56 31.36 -77.06
C GLN A 803 8.10 31.82 -77.18
N THR A 804 7.67 32.68 -76.27
CA THR A 804 6.28 33.19 -76.22
C THR A 804 6.00 34.20 -77.35
N GLY A 805 4.73 34.27 -77.80
CA GLY A 805 4.28 35.22 -78.83
C GLY A 805 4.40 34.78 -80.31
N ILE A 806 4.68 33.51 -80.59
CA ILE A 806 4.54 32.88 -81.92
C ILE A 806 3.55 31.72 -81.79
N ALA A 807 2.43 31.80 -82.52
CA ALA A 807 1.39 30.75 -82.48
C ALA A 807 1.98 29.35 -82.72
N GLY A 808 1.79 28.45 -81.75
CA GLY A 808 2.27 27.06 -81.77
C GLY A 808 3.70 26.86 -81.27
N ASN A 809 4.22 27.75 -80.40
CA ASN A 809 5.56 27.66 -79.81
C ASN A 809 5.56 27.98 -78.30
N ASP A 810 4.50 27.57 -77.61
CA ASP A 810 4.30 27.79 -76.17
C ASP A 810 5.40 27.11 -75.36
N ASN A 811 5.62 27.60 -74.14
CA ASN A 811 6.53 26.95 -73.21
C ASN A 811 5.93 25.59 -72.82
N GLN A 812 6.69 24.51 -73.06
CA GLN A 812 6.27 23.15 -72.70
C GLN A 812 6.75 22.83 -71.29
N PHE A 813 5.80 22.72 -70.38
CA PHE A 813 6.01 22.28 -69.01
C PHE A 813 5.91 20.76 -68.94
N SER A 814 6.76 20.17 -68.11
CA SER A 814 6.71 18.75 -67.81
C SER A 814 7.01 18.49 -66.35
N PHE A 815 6.22 17.62 -65.73
CA PHE A 815 6.45 17.07 -64.41
C PHE A 815 6.61 15.56 -64.53
N VAL A 816 7.73 15.03 -64.04
CA VAL A 816 7.97 13.58 -63.96
C VAL A 816 7.93 13.22 -62.48
N LEU A 817 7.09 12.25 -62.13
CA LEU A 817 7.09 11.64 -60.79
C LEU A 817 7.89 10.35 -60.84
N ALA A 818 8.86 10.22 -59.95
CA ALA A 818 9.50 8.96 -59.61
C ALA A 818 9.34 8.76 -58.10
N ALA A 819 8.54 7.78 -57.69
CA ALA A 819 8.17 7.50 -56.31
C ALA A 819 8.26 5.99 -56.01
N ALA A 820 8.96 5.58 -54.96
CA ALA A 820 9.02 4.14 -54.63
C ALA A 820 7.84 3.64 -53.75
N ALA A 821 7.01 4.54 -53.20
CA ALA A 821 5.85 4.18 -52.38
C ALA A 821 4.66 3.68 -53.21
N ALA A 822 4.23 2.43 -52.99
CA ALA A 822 3.04 1.88 -53.63
C ALA A 822 1.77 2.62 -53.16
N ALA A 823 0.97 3.12 -54.11
CA ALA A 823 -0.32 3.82 -53.94
C ALA A 823 -0.30 5.34 -53.65
N LEU A 824 0.87 6.00 -53.60
CA LEU A 824 0.93 7.47 -53.54
C LEU A 824 0.58 8.09 -54.90
N TYR A 825 -0.21 9.16 -54.92
CA TYR A 825 -0.51 9.92 -56.14
C TYR A 825 -0.50 11.42 -55.88
N VAL A 826 -0.19 12.21 -56.92
CA VAL A 826 -0.22 13.68 -56.87
C VAL A 826 -1.67 14.15 -56.83
N THR A 827 -2.00 15.04 -55.90
CA THR A 827 -3.32 15.68 -55.78
C THR A 827 -3.37 17.06 -56.43
N GLU A 828 -2.27 17.82 -56.36
CA GLU A 828 -2.20 19.18 -56.89
C GLU A 828 -0.78 19.55 -57.36
N ILE A 829 -0.66 20.32 -58.45
CA ILE A 829 0.56 21.01 -58.86
C ILE A 829 0.25 22.51 -58.94
N ARG A 830 1.12 23.33 -58.36
CA ARG A 830 1.01 24.79 -58.34
C ARG A 830 2.27 25.44 -58.87
N ILE A 831 2.13 26.47 -59.72
CA ILE A 831 3.23 27.33 -60.18
C ILE A 831 2.81 28.79 -60.00
N SER A 832 3.66 29.61 -59.37
CA SER A 832 3.34 31.02 -59.10
C SER A 832 4.26 31.99 -59.85
N LEU A 833 3.64 32.92 -60.59
CA LEU A 833 4.27 34.02 -61.30
C LEU A 833 4.02 35.39 -60.65
N ALA A 834 3.44 35.42 -59.44
CA ALA A 834 2.93 36.62 -58.79
C ALA A 834 3.95 37.78 -58.71
N ASP A 835 5.23 37.46 -58.53
CA ASP A 835 6.31 38.44 -58.36
C ASP A 835 6.98 38.88 -59.67
N TYR A 836 6.63 38.27 -60.82
CA TYR A 836 7.46 38.34 -62.04
C TYR A 836 6.86 39.14 -63.20
N ASN A 837 5.74 39.85 -62.99
CA ASN A 837 5.02 40.65 -64.00
C ASN A 837 4.81 39.86 -65.32
N ALA A 838 4.39 38.61 -65.17
CA ALA A 838 4.04 37.67 -66.21
C ALA A 838 2.73 36.96 -65.83
N PHE A 839 1.98 36.52 -66.82
CA PHE A 839 0.72 35.80 -66.63
C PHE A 839 0.73 34.52 -67.47
N PHE A 840 -0.04 33.54 -67.03
CA PHE A 840 -0.44 32.40 -67.83
C PHE A 840 -1.64 32.86 -68.69
N ASP A 841 -1.50 32.90 -70.02
CA ASP A 841 -2.54 33.35 -70.95
C ASP A 841 -3.30 32.15 -71.53
N GLN A 842 -4.62 32.15 -71.42
CA GLN A 842 -5.52 31.10 -71.92
C GLN A 842 -6.20 31.47 -73.26
N ALA A 843 -6.11 32.71 -73.73
CA ALA A 843 -6.90 33.28 -74.82
C ALA A 843 -6.23 33.16 -76.21
N GLY A 844 -6.06 31.93 -76.73
CA GLY A 844 -5.28 31.76 -77.96
C GLY A 844 -5.42 30.47 -78.78
N THR A 845 -6.59 29.81 -78.92
CA THR A 845 -6.70 28.53 -79.69
C THR A 845 -5.82 27.36 -79.20
N ASP A 846 -5.27 27.44 -77.99
CA ASP A 846 -4.44 26.37 -77.46
C ASP A 846 -5.30 25.37 -76.69
N SER A 847 -5.41 24.18 -77.29
CA SER A 847 -6.00 23.02 -76.64
C SER A 847 -4.92 22.43 -75.74
N TYR A 848 -5.04 22.59 -74.42
CA TYR A 848 -4.20 21.87 -73.48
C TYR A 848 -4.40 20.37 -73.67
N THR A 849 -3.38 19.68 -74.16
CA THR A 849 -3.36 18.23 -74.15
C THR A 849 -2.45 17.80 -73.01
N PHE A 850 -3.05 17.48 -71.87
CA PHE A 850 -2.36 16.73 -70.84
C PHE A 850 -2.07 15.34 -71.42
N THR A 851 -0.83 14.90 -71.30
CA THR A 851 -0.42 13.55 -71.69
C THR A 851 0.32 12.96 -70.51
N LEU A 852 -0.07 11.76 -70.09
CA LEU A 852 0.71 10.93 -69.18
C LEU A 852 1.66 10.06 -70.01
N GLY A 853 2.95 10.12 -69.70
CA GLY A 853 4.02 9.46 -70.46
C GLY A 853 4.07 7.93 -70.35
N ASP A 854 3.35 7.36 -69.38
CA ASP A 854 3.24 5.92 -69.13
C ASP A 854 2.30 5.19 -70.12
N GLY A 855 1.47 5.94 -70.85
CA GLY A 855 0.51 5.43 -71.82
C GLY A 855 -0.91 5.22 -71.28
N SER A 856 -1.19 5.62 -70.03
CA SER A 856 -2.55 5.71 -69.51
C SER A 856 -3.37 6.79 -70.23
N SER A 857 -4.68 6.59 -70.36
CA SER A 857 -5.55 7.55 -71.04
C SER A 857 -6.10 8.55 -70.03
N ILE A 858 -5.66 9.80 -70.12
CA ILE A 858 -6.18 10.90 -69.31
C ILE A 858 -7.44 11.50 -69.94
N SER A 859 -8.51 11.64 -69.17
CA SER A 859 -9.72 12.37 -69.59
C SER A 859 -9.76 13.77 -68.97
N SER A 860 -10.60 14.65 -69.52
CA SER A 860 -10.83 15.98 -68.94
C SER A 860 -11.50 15.94 -67.56
N ASP A 861 -11.96 14.77 -67.13
CA ASP A 861 -12.61 14.58 -65.83
C ASP A 861 -11.60 14.16 -64.76
N ASP A 862 -10.41 13.68 -65.14
CA ASP A 862 -9.35 13.20 -64.20
C ASP A 862 -8.36 14.30 -63.81
N ILE A 863 -8.28 15.38 -64.61
CA ILE A 863 -7.49 16.57 -64.31
C ILE A 863 -8.36 17.82 -64.43
N GLN A 864 -8.34 18.63 -63.37
CA GLN A 864 -8.92 19.96 -63.37
C GLN A 864 -7.82 21.03 -63.28
N MET A 865 -7.63 21.78 -64.36
CA MET A 865 -6.86 23.02 -64.32
C MET A 865 -7.75 24.14 -63.77
N VAL A 866 -7.36 24.73 -62.65
CA VAL A 866 -8.09 25.81 -61.97
C VAL A 866 -7.44 27.14 -62.32
N THR A 867 -7.56 27.55 -63.58
CA THR A 867 -7.15 28.88 -64.05
C THR A 867 -8.25 29.49 -64.92
N ASP A 868 -8.79 30.65 -64.54
CA ASP A 868 -9.79 31.39 -65.31
C ASP A 868 -9.16 32.64 -65.96
N GLY A 869 -8.89 32.58 -67.28
CA GLY A 869 -8.29 33.71 -68.01
C GLY A 869 -6.82 33.97 -67.63
N ASP A 870 -6.36 35.21 -67.81
CA ASP A 870 -4.98 35.61 -67.51
C ASP A 870 -4.73 35.60 -65.98
N THR A 871 -4.00 34.61 -65.47
CA THR A 871 -3.69 34.46 -64.04
C THR A 871 -2.18 34.49 -63.79
N ASN A 872 -1.78 34.93 -62.61
CA ASN A 872 -0.38 34.85 -62.15
C ASN A 872 -0.11 33.54 -61.38
N GLU A 873 -1.06 32.61 -61.37
CA GLU A 873 -0.97 31.34 -60.67
C GLU A 873 -1.60 30.25 -61.54
N LEU A 874 -0.89 29.14 -61.69
CA LEU A 874 -1.35 27.94 -62.35
C LEU A 874 -1.56 26.86 -61.30
N VAL A 875 -2.77 26.31 -61.23
CA VAL A 875 -3.12 25.18 -60.35
C VAL A 875 -3.72 24.05 -61.19
N ILE A 876 -3.18 22.85 -61.03
CA ILE A 876 -3.64 21.63 -61.68
C ILE A 876 -3.99 20.63 -60.58
N ARG A 877 -5.23 20.14 -60.56
CA ARG A 877 -5.72 19.14 -59.60
C ARG A 877 -5.98 17.82 -60.28
N PHE A 878 -5.77 16.74 -59.56
CA PHE A 878 -5.90 15.37 -60.07
C PHE A 878 -6.95 14.62 -59.25
N GLU A 879 -7.76 13.81 -59.92
CA GLU A 879 -8.59 12.81 -59.24
C GLU A 879 -7.71 11.68 -58.67
N PRO A 880 -8.17 10.97 -57.63
CA PRO A 880 -7.40 9.91 -56.99
C PRO A 880 -6.80 8.88 -57.94
N GLY A 881 -5.49 8.66 -57.84
CA GLY A 881 -4.76 7.67 -58.64
C GLY A 881 -4.47 8.06 -60.11
N THR A 882 -4.67 9.33 -60.48
CA THR A 882 -4.46 9.79 -61.88
C THR A 882 -3.00 10.05 -62.24
N PHE A 883 -2.20 10.57 -61.30
CA PHE A 883 -0.78 10.88 -61.53
C PHE A 883 0.09 10.19 -60.46
N THR A 884 0.70 9.07 -60.86
CA THR A 884 1.34 8.05 -60.02
C THR A 884 2.81 7.81 -60.41
N ASP A 885 3.50 6.87 -59.76
CA ASP A 885 4.91 6.58 -60.04
C ASP A 885 5.17 6.25 -61.52
N GLY A 886 6.27 6.80 -62.06
CA GLY A 886 6.71 6.61 -63.44
C GLY A 886 5.96 7.47 -64.46
N ASP A 887 4.90 8.16 -64.04
CA ASP A 887 4.13 9.02 -64.91
C ASP A 887 4.89 10.30 -65.25
N THR A 888 4.56 10.86 -66.40
CA THR A 888 5.05 12.17 -66.83
C THR A 888 3.88 12.98 -67.32
N LEU A 889 3.55 14.07 -66.64
CA LEU A 889 2.58 15.06 -67.12
C LEU A 889 3.28 16.09 -67.98
N SER A 890 2.84 16.26 -69.22
CA SER A 890 3.31 17.37 -70.08
C SER A 890 2.15 18.24 -70.58
N PHE A 891 2.35 19.56 -70.61
CA PHE A 891 1.40 20.53 -71.14
C PHE A 891 2.13 21.77 -71.70
N GLY A 892 1.48 22.51 -72.61
CA GLY A 892 1.99 23.78 -73.13
C GLY A 892 1.07 24.93 -72.71
N ILE A 893 1.64 26.04 -72.26
CA ILE A 893 0.89 27.26 -71.97
C ILE A 893 1.71 28.50 -72.37
N ASP A 894 1.03 29.50 -72.94
CA ASP A 894 1.66 30.79 -73.23
C ASP A 894 1.85 31.57 -71.92
N THR A 895 3.00 32.21 -71.78
CA THR A 895 3.36 33.00 -70.60
C THR A 895 3.68 34.41 -71.06
N ASP A 896 2.67 35.28 -71.15
CA ASP A 896 2.82 36.60 -71.73
C ASP A 896 3.39 37.60 -70.71
N GLY A 897 4.52 38.24 -71.05
CA GLY A 897 5.20 39.14 -70.13
C GLY A 897 6.58 39.59 -70.61
N ARG A 898 6.91 40.86 -70.46
CA ARG A 898 8.19 41.43 -70.98
C ARG A 898 9.46 40.85 -70.34
N THR A 899 9.32 40.05 -69.28
CA THR A 899 10.40 39.55 -68.42
C THR A 899 10.61 38.03 -68.50
N MET A 900 9.64 37.25 -68.99
CA MET A 900 9.72 35.78 -69.12
C MET A 900 9.24 35.32 -70.50
N ASN A 901 10.13 35.38 -71.51
CA ASN A 901 9.76 35.06 -72.90
C ASN A 901 10.42 33.77 -73.42
N THR A 902 11.26 33.13 -72.61
CA THR A 902 11.95 31.89 -72.95
C THR A 902 11.86 30.89 -71.81
N GLY A 903 11.94 29.60 -72.11
CA GLY A 903 11.98 28.55 -71.08
C GLY A 903 13.10 28.77 -70.06
N GLU A 904 14.25 29.32 -70.47
CA GLU A 904 15.40 29.67 -69.59
C GLU A 904 15.09 30.78 -68.58
N ASP A 905 14.11 31.65 -68.85
CA ASP A 905 13.80 32.78 -67.96
C ASP A 905 13.15 32.33 -66.65
N PHE A 906 12.46 31.19 -66.64
CA PHE A 906 11.91 30.57 -65.41
C PHE A 906 13.01 30.25 -64.40
N GLY A 907 14.11 29.69 -64.90
CA GLY A 907 15.27 29.35 -64.09
C GLY A 907 16.05 30.57 -63.62
N LYS A 908 16.24 31.56 -64.49
CA LYS A 908 16.95 32.82 -64.12
C LYS A 908 16.22 33.64 -63.05
N GLN A 909 14.91 33.45 -62.93
CA GLN A 909 14.05 34.16 -61.99
C GLN A 909 13.66 33.28 -60.80
N GLU A 910 14.16 32.04 -60.71
CA GLU A 910 13.88 31.11 -59.61
C GLU A 910 12.37 30.96 -59.35
N VAL A 911 11.59 30.77 -60.42
CA VAL A 911 10.12 30.62 -60.31
C VAL A 911 9.79 29.41 -59.44
N PRO A 912 8.95 29.55 -58.39
CA PRO A 912 8.60 28.45 -57.52
C PRO A 912 7.50 27.55 -58.10
N PHE A 913 7.55 26.28 -57.73
CA PHE A 913 6.47 25.32 -57.91
C PHE A 913 6.31 24.45 -56.67
N THR A 914 5.10 23.94 -56.48
CA THR A 914 4.70 23.03 -55.38
C THR A 914 3.99 21.83 -55.97
N VAL A 915 4.26 20.62 -55.46
CA VAL A 915 3.53 19.39 -55.78
C VAL A 915 3.00 18.78 -54.49
N SER A 916 1.70 18.59 -54.39
CA SER A 916 1.02 18.01 -53.22
C SER A 916 0.59 16.57 -53.48
N PHE A 917 0.62 15.74 -52.45
CA PHE A 917 0.34 14.31 -52.53
C PHE A 917 -0.93 13.91 -51.78
N SER A 918 -1.35 12.65 -51.95
CA SER A 918 -2.55 12.07 -51.33
C SER A 918 -2.43 11.85 -49.82
N ASP A 919 -1.22 11.84 -49.28
CA ASP A 919 -0.90 11.73 -47.85
C ASP A 919 -0.94 13.09 -47.11
N GLY A 920 -1.22 14.18 -47.82
CA GLY A 920 -1.27 15.54 -47.27
C GLY A 920 0.06 16.29 -47.30
N THR A 921 1.16 15.66 -47.71
CA THR A 921 2.49 16.28 -47.80
C THR A 921 2.70 17.01 -49.14
N SER A 922 3.77 17.81 -49.24
CA SER A 922 4.14 18.53 -50.47
C SER A 922 5.64 18.68 -50.68
N LEU A 923 6.05 18.75 -51.96
CA LEU A 923 7.40 19.09 -52.40
C LEU A 923 7.44 20.48 -53.04
N ASP A 924 8.33 21.33 -52.55
CA ASP A 924 8.52 22.70 -53.02
C ASP A 924 9.93 22.89 -53.62
N SER A 925 10.03 23.59 -54.76
CA SER A 925 11.33 23.97 -55.33
C SER A 925 11.20 25.14 -56.31
N THR A 926 12.33 25.69 -56.76
CA THR A 926 12.42 26.73 -57.78
C THR A 926 13.10 26.21 -59.05
N TYR A 927 12.63 26.64 -60.22
CA TYR A 927 13.28 26.31 -61.50
C TYR A 927 14.72 26.83 -61.56
N GLN A 928 15.62 26.08 -62.20
CA GLN A 928 17.01 26.47 -62.47
C GLN A 928 17.30 26.51 -63.97
N PRO A 929 18.14 27.45 -64.47
CA PRO A 929 18.30 27.67 -65.90
C PRO A 929 19.18 26.56 -66.53
N ASP A 930 18.67 25.90 -67.57
CA ASP A 930 19.46 24.99 -68.41
C ASP A 930 20.18 25.79 -69.50
N THR A 931 21.40 26.21 -69.18
CA THR A 931 22.28 26.96 -70.08
C THR A 931 22.75 26.19 -71.32
N THR A 932 22.49 24.87 -71.40
CA THR A 932 22.90 24.04 -72.54
C THR A 932 21.80 23.88 -73.60
N ASN A 933 20.53 23.82 -73.20
CA ASN A 933 19.42 23.65 -74.14
C ASN A 933 18.48 24.87 -74.22
N GLY A 934 18.63 25.89 -73.37
CA GLY A 934 17.80 27.10 -73.41
C GLY A 934 16.42 26.95 -72.77
N GLY A 935 16.28 25.98 -71.86
CA GLY A 935 15.10 25.75 -71.03
C GLY A 935 15.42 25.95 -69.54
N SER A 936 14.56 25.44 -68.65
CA SER A 936 14.81 25.38 -67.21
C SER A 936 14.37 24.04 -66.64
N SER A 937 14.96 23.63 -65.52
CA SER A 937 14.57 22.42 -64.81
C SER A 937 14.84 22.55 -63.32
N ALA A 938 14.11 21.79 -62.52
CA ALA A 938 14.38 21.59 -61.12
C ALA A 938 13.99 20.17 -60.75
N THR A 939 14.84 19.56 -59.93
CA THR A 939 14.57 18.25 -59.35
C THR A 939 14.54 18.46 -57.86
N VAL A 940 13.41 18.11 -57.25
CA VAL A 940 13.23 18.08 -55.80
C VAL A 940 12.97 16.63 -55.44
N GLU A 941 13.67 16.16 -54.42
CA GLU A 941 13.48 14.83 -53.85
C GLU A 941 13.32 14.93 -52.35
N ASP A 942 12.50 14.05 -51.82
CA ASP A 942 12.36 13.81 -50.40
C ASP A 942 12.37 12.31 -50.15
N HIS A 943 12.97 11.92 -49.04
CA HIS A 943 13.01 10.56 -48.55
C HIS A 943 12.24 10.59 -47.23
N PRO A 944 10.92 10.34 -47.22
CA PRO A 944 10.20 10.23 -45.97
C PRO A 944 10.84 9.08 -45.18
N ILE A 945 11.57 9.45 -44.12
CA ILE A 945 12.10 8.52 -43.14
C ILE A 945 10.86 7.99 -42.41
N VAL A 946 10.61 6.69 -42.51
CA VAL A 946 9.74 6.03 -41.54
C VAL A 946 10.68 5.67 -40.39
N THR A 947 10.56 6.39 -39.29
CA THR A 947 11.23 6.07 -38.04
C THR A 947 10.47 4.93 -37.37
N GLU A 948 11.20 4.00 -36.78
CA GLU A 948 10.62 2.93 -35.97
C GLU A 948 9.86 3.55 -34.79
N THR A 949 8.69 2.98 -34.50
CA THR A 949 7.79 3.51 -33.46
C THR A 949 7.53 2.43 -32.42
N LEU A 950 7.88 2.75 -31.17
CA LEU A 950 7.56 1.96 -29.99
C LEU A 950 6.46 2.70 -29.24
N ASN A 951 5.37 2.01 -28.95
CA ASN A 951 4.23 2.54 -28.22
C ASN A 951 3.90 1.59 -27.07
N GLY A 952 4.24 1.96 -25.84
CA GLY A 952 3.98 1.15 -24.64
C GLY A 952 2.49 0.88 -24.49
N GLY A 953 1.72 1.96 -24.36
CA GLY A 953 0.27 1.89 -24.31
C GLY A 953 -0.23 2.23 -22.92
N ALA A 954 -0.70 1.24 -22.17
CA ALA A 954 -1.18 1.46 -20.81
C ALA A 954 -0.52 0.50 -19.82
N GLY A 955 0.26 1.04 -18.91
CA GLY A 955 0.97 0.38 -17.83
C GLY A 955 2.35 0.97 -17.64
N ASP A 956 3.11 0.43 -16.69
CA ASP A 956 4.46 0.92 -16.45
C ASP A 956 5.40 0.18 -17.44
N ASP A 957 5.64 0.79 -18.60
CA ASP A 957 6.34 0.16 -19.73
C ASP A 957 7.85 0.49 -19.77
N ILE A 958 8.64 -0.41 -20.37
CA ILE A 958 10.07 -0.19 -20.64
C ILE A 958 10.29 -0.17 -22.15
N LEU A 959 10.63 1.00 -22.70
CA LEU A 959 10.88 1.20 -24.13
C LEU A 959 12.36 1.45 -24.38
N VAL A 960 12.98 0.61 -25.19
CA VAL A 960 14.39 0.74 -25.61
C VAL A 960 14.45 0.84 -27.13
N GLY A 961 14.74 2.02 -27.67
CA GLY A 961 14.83 2.27 -29.11
C GLY A 961 16.00 1.52 -29.76
N GLY A 962 17.20 1.67 -29.21
CA GLY A 962 18.42 1.05 -29.75
C GLY A 962 19.26 2.04 -30.57
N ASP A 963 20.05 1.55 -31.52
CA ASP A 963 20.76 2.43 -32.46
C ASP A 963 19.79 2.95 -33.53
N GLY A 964 19.85 4.19 -33.99
CA GLY A 964 18.98 4.73 -35.05
C GLY A 964 18.04 5.83 -34.55
N GLU A 965 17.16 6.35 -35.42
CA GLU A 965 16.17 7.37 -35.05
C GLU A 965 14.82 6.70 -34.76
N HIS A 966 14.32 6.87 -33.52
CA HIS A 966 13.09 6.24 -33.04
C HIS A 966 12.06 7.27 -32.56
N ILE A 967 10.80 6.81 -32.53
CA ILE A 967 9.71 7.47 -31.81
C ILE A 967 9.30 6.53 -30.68
N LEU A 968 9.48 6.95 -29.43
CA LEU A 968 9.04 6.22 -28.25
C LEU A 968 7.86 6.98 -27.63
N LEU A 969 6.76 6.27 -27.45
CA LEU A 969 5.54 6.76 -26.80
C LEU A 969 5.30 5.86 -25.60
N GLY A 970 5.47 6.35 -24.37
CA GLY A 970 5.22 5.60 -23.14
C GLY A 970 3.73 5.28 -23.03
N GLY A 971 2.91 6.28 -22.73
CA GLY A 971 1.45 6.16 -22.75
C GLY A 971 0.83 6.52 -21.41
N GLU A 972 0.03 5.63 -20.84
CA GLU A 972 -0.50 5.78 -19.46
C GLU A 972 0.36 4.92 -18.52
N GLY A 973 0.87 5.45 -17.42
CA GLY A 973 1.72 4.71 -16.48
C GLY A 973 3.05 5.41 -16.24
N ASN A 974 3.89 4.88 -15.36
CA ASN A 974 5.23 5.40 -15.10
C ASN A 974 6.22 4.68 -16.02
N ASP A 975 6.53 5.29 -17.16
CA ASP A 975 7.28 4.62 -18.21
C ASP A 975 8.78 4.87 -18.12
N THR A 976 9.59 3.90 -18.56
CA THR A 976 11.03 4.06 -18.73
C THR A 976 11.39 4.10 -20.22
N LEU A 977 11.88 5.25 -20.69
CA LEU A 977 12.20 5.49 -22.09
C LEU A 977 13.71 5.66 -22.30
N VAL A 978 14.28 4.75 -23.10
CA VAL A 978 15.68 4.76 -23.53
C VAL A 978 15.73 4.92 -25.04
N GLY A 979 16.00 6.14 -25.53
CA GLY A 979 16.10 6.39 -26.98
C GLY A 979 17.22 5.59 -27.64
N GLY A 980 18.35 5.47 -26.95
CA GLY A 980 19.57 4.85 -27.46
C GLY A 980 20.39 5.82 -28.31
N GLY A 981 21.11 5.30 -29.30
CA GLY A 981 22.01 6.13 -30.11
C GLY A 981 21.32 6.70 -31.34
N GLY A 982 21.03 8.00 -31.37
CA GLY A 982 20.20 8.53 -32.45
C GLY A 982 19.88 10.00 -32.38
N ASN A 983 18.85 10.39 -33.13
CA ASN A 983 18.07 11.58 -32.79
C ASN A 983 16.66 11.06 -32.53
N ASP A 984 16.29 10.92 -31.27
CA ASP A 984 15.06 10.25 -30.88
C ASP A 984 13.98 11.25 -30.46
N ILE A 985 12.72 10.85 -30.62
CA ILE A 985 11.56 11.58 -30.12
C ILE A 985 10.92 10.73 -29.01
N LEU A 986 10.93 11.25 -27.80
CA LEU A 986 10.44 10.59 -26.60
C LEU A 986 9.20 11.35 -26.09
N THR A 987 8.11 10.63 -25.87
CA THR A 987 6.88 11.12 -25.25
C THR A 987 6.58 10.21 -24.08
N GLY A 988 6.61 10.76 -22.85
CA GLY A 988 6.33 9.98 -21.64
C GLY A 988 4.85 9.62 -21.55
N GLY A 989 3.98 10.63 -21.53
CA GLY A 989 2.54 10.48 -21.46
C GLY A 989 1.98 10.86 -20.09
N GLU A 990 1.03 10.08 -19.57
CA GLU A 990 0.44 10.29 -18.24
C GLU A 990 1.18 9.43 -17.20
N GLY A 991 1.92 10.06 -16.29
CA GLY A 991 2.56 9.35 -15.18
C GLY A 991 3.83 10.06 -14.73
N ALA A 992 4.62 9.42 -13.89
CA ALA A 992 5.95 9.89 -13.52
C ALA A 992 7.00 9.13 -14.34
N ASP A 993 7.39 9.71 -15.47
CA ASP A 993 8.21 9.01 -16.46
C ASP A 993 9.72 9.18 -16.24
N LEU A 994 10.47 8.15 -16.59
CA LEU A 994 11.92 8.11 -16.52
C LEU A 994 12.54 8.09 -17.92
N PHE A 995 13.22 9.18 -18.29
CA PHE A 995 13.97 9.26 -19.55
C PHE A 995 15.45 9.02 -19.27
N VAL A 996 16.01 7.95 -19.84
CA VAL A 996 17.37 7.49 -19.51
C VAL A 996 18.31 7.67 -20.69
N TRP A 997 19.51 8.20 -20.41
CA TRP A 997 20.63 8.24 -21.35
C TRP A 997 21.81 7.43 -20.82
N HIS A 998 22.18 6.40 -21.57
CA HIS A 998 23.31 5.53 -21.28
C HIS A 998 24.61 6.02 -21.93
N ASN A 999 25.72 5.54 -21.39
CA ASN A 999 27.02 5.75 -22.00
C ASN A 999 27.13 4.96 -23.32
N GLY A 1000 27.15 5.66 -24.44
CA GLY A 1000 27.11 5.06 -25.78
C GLY A 1000 26.05 5.70 -26.67
N ASP A 1001 25.04 6.31 -26.08
CA ASP A 1001 23.93 6.99 -26.77
C ASP A 1001 24.42 8.29 -27.42
N GLN A 1002 25.45 8.91 -26.85
CA GLN A 1002 25.94 10.19 -27.34
C GLN A 1002 26.50 10.12 -28.77
N GLY A 1003 26.26 11.18 -29.53
CA GLY A 1003 26.84 11.37 -30.84
C GLY A 1003 28.34 11.70 -30.80
N THR A 1004 28.83 12.30 -31.87
CA THR A 1004 30.22 12.78 -31.94
C THR A 1004 30.28 14.29 -31.83
N ALA A 1005 31.44 14.85 -31.49
CA ALA A 1005 31.64 16.31 -31.49
C ALA A 1005 31.27 16.99 -32.83
N ALA A 1006 31.34 16.26 -33.95
CA ALA A 1006 30.98 16.77 -35.27
C ALA A 1006 29.48 16.64 -35.58
N THR A 1007 28.83 15.65 -34.98
CA THR A 1007 27.41 15.33 -35.13
C THR A 1007 26.88 14.87 -33.76
N PRO A 1008 26.63 15.81 -32.84
CA PRO A 1008 26.01 15.49 -31.56
C PRO A 1008 24.65 14.85 -31.82
N ALA A 1009 24.28 13.88 -30.99
CA ALA A 1009 22.91 13.35 -30.97
C ALA A 1009 21.96 14.41 -30.41
N ASN A 1010 20.73 14.45 -30.92
CA ASN A 1010 19.74 15.48 -30.61
C ASN A 1010 18.39 14.84 -30.35
N ASP A 1011 18.08 14.65 -29.07
CA ASP A 1011 16.83 14.02 -28.66
C ASP A 1011 15.81 15.07 -28.24
N ILE A 1012 14.55 14.74 -28.42
CA ILE A 1012 13.42 15.61 -28.11
C ILE A 1012 12.50 14.88 -27.16
N VAL A 1013 12.31 15.43 -25.96
CA VAL A 1013 11.24 15.04 -25.05
C VAL A 1013 10.06 15.98 -25.27
N THR A 1014 8.89 15.45 -25.59
CA THR A 1014 7.78 16.26 -26.12
C THR A 1014 6.87 16.89 -25.05
N ASP A 1015 6.86 16.34 -23.85
CA ASP A 1015 5.84 16.58 -22.82
C ASP A 1015 6.38 16.64 -21.39
N PHE A 1016 7.72 16.66 -21.21
CA PHE A 1016 8.37 16.66 -19.89
C PHE A 1016 7.71 17.61 -18.87
N ASN A 1017 7.24 17.04 -17.77
CA ASN A 1017 6.53 17.71 -16.69
C ASN A 1017 6.96 17.19 -15.31
N GLY A 1018 7.98 17.83 -14.73
CA GLY A 1018 8.41 17.50 -13.38
C GLY A 1018 7.42 17.84 -12.25
N SER A 1019 6.17 18.23 -12.53
CA SER A 1019 5.08 18.23 -11.53
C SER A 1019 4.31 16.91 -11.48
N GLU A 1020 4.33 16.13 -12.56
CA GLU A 1020 3.77 14.77 -12.64
C GLU A 1020 4.75 13.75 -12.04
N GLY A 1021 6.05 14.04 -12.14
CA GLY A 1021 7.11 13.27 -11.48
C GLY A 1021 8.29 12.97 -12.39
N ASP A 1022 8.25 13.45 -13.64
CA ASP A 1022 9.23 13.12 -14.67
C ASP A 1022 10.67 13.41 -14.29
N VAL A 1023 11.54 12.49 -14.70
CA VAL A 1023 12.96 12.50 -14.39
C VAL A 1023 13.79 12.27 -15.65
N LEU A 1024 14.83 13.09 -15.82
CA LEU A 1024 15.92 12.80 -16.75
C LEU A 1024 17.05 12.10 -15.99
N ASP A 1025 17.27 10.81 -16.24
CA ASP A 1025 18.41 10.08 -15.71
C ASP A 1025 19.62 10.23 -16.64
N LEU A 1026 20.61 10.96 -16.14
CA LEU A 1026 21.88 11.22 -16.80
C LEU A 1026 23.05 10.56 -16.05
N SER A 1027 22.76 9.68 -15.09
CA SER A 1027 23.75 9.07 -14.22
C SER A 1027 24.75 8.20 -14.96
N ASP A 1028 24.37 7.53 -16.04
CA ASP A 1028 25.29 6.69 -16.82
C ASP A 1028 26.05 7.48 -17.89
N ILE A 1029 25.38 8.41 -18.60
CA ILE A 1029 26.04 9.25 -19.62
C ILE A 1029 27.00 10.28 -19.02
N LEU A 1030 26.75 10.76 -17.80
CA LEU A 1030 27.65 11.66 -17.06
C LEU A 1030 28.36 10.89 -15.97
N GLN A 1031 29.70 10.86 -16.04
CA GLN A 1031 30.51 10.08 -15.11
C GLN A 1031 31.64 10.93 -14.55
N GLY A 1032 31.77 10.95 -13.22
CA GLY A 1032 32.87 11.61 -12.51
C GLY A 1032 32.70 13.12 -12.30
N GLU A 1033 31.47 13.62 -12.41
CA GLU A 1033 31.05 14.92 -11.93
C GLU A 1033 31.01 14.99 -10.39
N GLU A 1034 31.21 16.19 -9.86
CA GLU A 1034 31.14 16.52 -8.45
C GLU A 1034 30.19 17.71 -8.27
N SER A 1035 29.61 17.92 -7.07
CA SER A 1035 28.60 18.96 -6.85
C SER A 1035 29.07 20.39 -7.19
N ASN A 1036 30.38 20.62 -7.30
CA ASN A 1036 30.96 21.94 -7.59
C ASN A 1036 31.42 22.13 -9.04
N ASP A 1037 31.31 21.12 -9.90
CA ASP A 1037 31.72 21.19 -11.31
C ASP A 1037 30.66 20.70 -12.31
N ILE A 1038 29.41 20.43 -11.86
CA ILE A 1038 28.31 20.00 -12.74
C ILE A 1038 28.10 20.88 -13.99
N THR A 1039 28.42 22.18 -13.92
CA THR A 1039 28.32 23.11 -15.07
C THR A 1039 29.36 22.87 -16.16
N ASP A 1040 30.39 22.07 -15.88
CA ASP A 1040 31.39 21.63 -16.85
C ASP A 1040 30.84 20.48 -17.71
N TYR A 1041 29.82 19.78 -17.22
CA TYR A 1041 29.17 18.64 -17.88
C TYR A 1041 27.83 19.02 -18.50
N ILE A 1042 27.05 19.87 -17.85
CA ILE A 1042 25.70 20.24 -18.29
C ILE A 1042 25.60 21.75 -18.47
N SER A 1043 24.92 22.18 -19.54
CA SER A 1043 24.46 23.56 -19.67
C SER A 1043 23.01 23.61 -20.13
N VAL A 1044 22.20 24.45 -19.49
CA VAL A 1044 20.79 24.67 -19.85
C VAL A 1044 20.63 26.03 -20.51
N ALA A 1045 19.87 26.09 -21.59
CA ALA A 1045 19.54 27.33 -22.30
C ALA A 1045 18.11 27.32 -22.84
N GLU A 1046 17.49 28.49 -22.91
CA GLU A 1046 16.16 28.66 -23.48
C GLU A 1046 16.24 28.96 -24.98
N GLN A 1047 15.50 28.19 -25.79
CA GLN A 1047 15.41 28.35 -27.24
C GLN A 1047 13.94 28.43 -27.68
N GLY A 1048 13.42 29.66 -27.80
CA GLY A 1048 11.99 29.84 -28.07
C GLY A 1048 11.18 29.51 -26.82
N ASP A 1049 10.26 28.55 -26.94
CA ASP A 1049 9.44 28.04 -25.83
C ASP A 1049 10.03 26.74 -25.23
N ASN A 1050 11.23 26.34 -25.64
CA ASN A 1050 11.87 25.08 -25.23
C ASN A 1050 13.06 25.33 -24.29
N ALA A 1051 13.27 24.44 -23.32
CA ALA A 1051 14.50 24.30 -22.57
C ALA A 1051 15.40 23.28 -23.29
N VAL A 1052 16.67 23.64 -23.49
CA VAL A 1052 17.65 22.82 -24.18
C VAL A 1052 18.82 22.56 -23.24
N LEU A 1053 19.06 21.28 -22.97
CA LEU A 1053 20.20 20.80 -22.22
C LEU A 1053 21.28 20.37 -23.21
N SER A 1054 22.50 20.88 -23.04
CA SER A 1054 23.67 20.47 -23.81
C SER A 1054 24.64 19.76 -22.89
N LEU A 1055 24.96 18.50 -23.20
CA LEU A 1055 25.80 17.65 -22.38
C LEU A 1055 27.20 17.50 -22.97
N THR A 1056 28.19 17.56 -22.09
CA THR A 1056 29.62 17.36 -22.34
C THR A 1056 30.10 16.25 -21.39
N PRO A 1057 29.90 14.96 -21.72
CA PRO A 1057 30.18 13.83 -20.84
C PRO A 1057 31.60 13.79 -20.26
N ASP A 1058 32.59 14.32 -20.99
CA ASP A 1058 34.00 14.38 -20.56
C ASP A 1058 34.36 15.67 -19.75
N GLY A 1059 33.38 16.47 -19.33
CA GLY A 1059 33.54 17.72 -18.58
C GLY A 1059 34.17 18.87 -19.38
N ASP A 1060 34.77 19.88 -18.72
CA ASP A 1060 35.29 21.13 -19.32
C ASP A 1060 36.40 20.90 -20.39
N ALA A 1061 37.02 19.72 -20.36
CA ALA A 1061 38.04 19.32 -21.35
C ALA A 1061 37.46 18.55 -22.55
N GLY A 1062 36.18 18.20 -22.51
CA GLY A 1062 35.42 17.41 -23.48
C GLY A 1062 34.79 18.23 -24.59
N ASP A 1063 34.21 17.51 -25.56
CA ASP A 1063 33.34 18.07 -26.59
C ASP A 1063 31.88 17.79 -26.24
N MET A 1064 30.98 18.73 -26.57
CA MET A 1064 29.53 18.51 -26.48
C MET A 1064 29.14 17.44 -27.50
N THR A 1065 28.48 16.39 -27.04
CA THR A 1065 28.13 15.20 -27.86
C THR A 1065 26.66 14.82 -27.80
N GLN A 1066 25.90 15.40 -26.86
CA GLN A 1066 24.47 15.16 -26.70
C GLN A 1066 23.73 16.48 -26.48
N THR A 1067 22.56 16.60 -27.08
CA THR A 1067 21.62 17.70 -26.84
C THR A 1067 20.24 17.11 -26.55
N ILE A 1068 19.61 17.51 -25.45
CA ILE A 1068 18.26 17.12 -25.08
C ILE A 1068 17.38 18.36 -25.15
N THR A 1069 16.30 18.30 -25.93
CA THR A 1069 15.33 19.40 -26.06
C THR A 1069 14.04 19.02 -25.37
N LEU A 1070 13.68 19.76 -24.33
CA LEU A 1070 12.37 19.66 -23.69
C LEU A 1070 11.41 20.59 -24.43
N GLN A 1071 10.58 20.00 -25.30
CA GLN A 1071 9.69 20.73 -26.19
C GLN A 1071 8.55 21.38 -25.39
N ASN A 1072 8.26 22.64 -25.67
CA ASN A 1072 7.20 23.41 -25.01
C ASN A 1072 7.33 23.55 -23.48
N THR A 1073 8.50 23.22 -22.92
CA THR A 1073 8.81 23.34 -21.50
C THR A 1073 9.86 24.42 -21.32
N SER A 1074 9.48 25.56 -20.72
CA SER A 1074 10.41 26.66 -20.44
C SER A 1074 11.22 26.43 -19.17
N ILE A 1075 12.36 27.10 -19.03
CA ILE A 1075 13.19 27.02 -17.81
C ILE A 1075 12.39 27.50 -16.58
N ASP A 1076 11.54 28.51 -16.74
CA ASP A 1076 10.68 29.02 -15.66
C ASP A 1076 9.70 27.95 -15.15
N GLN A 1077 9.22 27.08 -16.04
CA GLN A 1077 8.35 25.94 -15.68
C GLN A 1077 9.13 24.88 -14.89
N LEU A 1078 10.34 24.54 -15.35
CA LEU A 1078 11.18 23.54 -14.67
C LEU A 1078 11.55 23.96 -13.25
N VAL A 1079 12.00 25.20 -13.05
CA VAL A 1079 12.39 25.71 -11.71
C VAL A 1079 11.21 26.18 -10.86
N GLY A 1080 9.98 26.14 -11.40
CA GLY A 1080 8.75 26.57 -10.73
C GLY A 1080 8.71 28.07 -10.36
N SER A 1081 9.61 28.89 -10.91
CA SER A 1081 9.75 30.32 -10.59
C SER A 1081 10.40 31.11 -11.72
N ASP A 1082 10.38 32.44 -11.63
CA ASP A 1082 11.03 33.32 -12.63
C ASP A 1082 12.55 33.12 -12.58
N ALA A 1083 13.09 32.45 -13.60
CA ALA A 1083 14.51 32.13 -13.72
C ALA A 1083 15.33 33.34 -14.19
N SER A 1084 14.72 34.52 -14.42
CA SER A 1084 15.40 35.69 -14.93
C SER A 1084 16.48 36.23 -13.95
N GLY A 1085 17.72 35.81 -14.19
CA GLY A 1085 18.88 36.17 -13.40
C GLY A 1085 19.51 35.03 -12.59
N MET A 1086 18.95 33.82 -12.64
CA MET A 1086 19.62 32.61 -12.17
C MET A 1086 20.82 32.30 -13.06
N SER A 1087 21.91 31.82 -12.45
CA SER A 1087 23.04 31.27 -13.22
C SER A 1087 22.73 29.84 -13.66
N ASN A 1088 23.48 29.31 -14.64
CA ASN A 1088 23.32 27.92 -15.08
C ASN A 1088 23.51 26.94 -13.91
N ALA A 1089 24.46 27.23 -13.02
CA ALA A 1089 24.66 26.46 -11.79
C ALA A 1089 23.44 26.47 -10.87
N ASP A 1090 22.77 27.62 -10.71
CA ASP A 1090 21.58 27.70 -9.85
C ASP A 1090 20.41 26.93 -10.46
N ILE A 1091 20.26 26.98 -11.79
CA ILE A 1091 19.22 26.24 -12.53
C ILE A 1091 19.47 24.74 -12.37
N ILE A 1092 20.65 24.24 -12.76
CA ILE A 1092 20.98 22.80 -12.71
C ILE A 1092 20.84 22.25 -11.29
N ASN A 1093 21.37 22.96 -10.28
CA ASN A 1093 21.20 22.54 -8.89
C ASN A 1093 19.74 22.55 -8.45
N SER A 1094 18.90 23.45 -8.96
CA SER A 1094 17.46 23.42 -8.69
C SER A 1094 16.84 22.14 -9.22
N LEU A 1095 17.17 21.74 -10.44
CA LEU A 1095 16.61 20.54 -11.09
C LEU A 1095 17.04 19.24 -10.40
N ILE A 1096 18.31 19.16 -9.99
CA ILE A 1096 18.82 18.02 -9.22
C ILE A 1096 18.14 17.95 -7.84
N ASN A 1097 18.04 19.08 -7.12
CA ASN A 1097 17.41 19.09 -5.80
C ASN A 1097 15.89 18.84 -5.85
N SER A 1098 15.24 19.12 -6.97
CA SER A 1098 13.83 18.80 -7.18
C SER A 1098 13.61 17.38 -7.72
N GLY A 1099 14.69 16.60 -7.95
CA GLY A 1099 14.61 15.24 -8.48
C GLY A 1099 14.30 15.14 -9.98
N GLN A 1100 14.27 16.25 -10.71
CA GLN A 1100 13.97 16.27 -12.16
C GLN A 1100 15.16 15.84 -13.02
N ILE A 1101 16.38 15.88 -12.46
CA ILE A 1101 17.60 15.35 -13.09
C ILE A 1101 18.30 14.47 -12.07
N GLN A 1102 18.62 13.24 -12.47
CA GLN A 1102 19.50 12.34 -11.73
C GLN A 1102 20.88 12.28 -12.38
N VAL A 1103 21.92 12.18 -11.54
CA VAL A 1103 23.35 12.08 -11.92
C VAL A 1103 24.04 11.07 -11.00
N ASP A 1104 25.25 10.59 -11.31
CA ASP A 1104 25.95 9.56 -10.51
C ASP A 1104 26.21 10.01 -9.05
N HIS A 1105 26.22 11.32 -8.80
CA HIS A 1105 26.42 11.90 -7.47
C HIS A 1105 25.13 12.26 -6.68
N SER A 1106 23.92 11.97 -7.21
CA SER A 1106 22.65 12.31 -6.53
C SER A 1106 22.15 11.24 -5.56
#